data_AF-A0A915BUH1-F1
#
_entry.id   AF-A0A915BUH1-F1
#
_cell.length_a   1.000
_cell.length_b   1.000
_cell.length_c   1.000
_cell.angle_alpha   90.00
_cell.angle_beta   90.00
_cell.angle_gamma   90.00
#
_symmetry.space_group_name_H-M   'P 1'
#
loop_
_entity.id
_entity.type
_entity.pdbx_description
1 polymer ?
#
loop_
_entity_poly.entity_id
_entity_poly.type
_entity_poly.pdbx_seq_one_letter_code
_entity_poly.pdbx_strand_id
1 'polypeptide(L)'
;SMPFCGFLEAVFLSLITLIYAEKQYGYIVEINDSFGVGSLSRTRCLANDAALQTRLVALSSEFKIVVTPRIRKVDLQTVIAQMFPQPKKIHNFNLYDIPFASVTVFNNGADIRRTLKAELESGLNEIIIENVTEDAIAESMRIDGRGDAIIHDVQFSQKPSKLHQSYSEKVDEIKEERKKIRQEKEAIEDEQKALKRLLDILEGVAVRTSGSISHQSDGSEEILPLAFNDESLTNLSKFFNFYKGNFLDIHQKLREANEKMRVLDEKLKKLNSDGSSDQKCEKTTRNISVLLESFGGVVVLDICYQVKSANWYPAYEICFNSNSTQGNTMKLNYYAKIEQSTGEDWIDAPLTINTVRPSTDFTIPKLGTKIAFLSRPSQPVFGNTTLFGTRPNGGTLGTAASPNVFSSATNSGSNEECSQRVVPPVAFGLTKVASAIAGDTVVSTVFKIERPATIPSDSGGHKVMITSINMQPTMRHEAIPAKSGNVFLSASVLNSSLFPLIPGEASVYLNNIFIAKSSVKAVSPNERFIFSLGIDHAVKVDYKPALEFTEKIGTIAKWSSITHEQKIIIKNTKDERILITVHEHVPKTNDEKIKVNLISPVLDAKGAEGAESQDSADTPSPGARLNSAHNLEWTVEVEPHQESELLVKWSMEYPIEAIVSFREQF
;
A
#
# COMPACT_ATOMS: atom_id res chain seq x y z
N SER A 1 27.84 23.71 -53.78
CA SER A 1 28.96 22.98 -54.40
C SER A 1 29.62 22.11 -53.33
N MET A 2 29.19 20.88 -53.02
CA MET A 2 29.21 19.68 -53.88
C MET A 2 30.53 19.58 -54.68
N PRO A 3 31.63 19.17 -54.03
CA PRO A 3 32.51 18.21 -54.69
C PRO A 3 33.05 17.08 -53.76
N PHE A 4 32.63 17.01 -52.49
CA PHE A 4 33.14 16.00 -51.55
C PHE A 4 32.51 14.61 -51.71
N CYS A 5 31.25 14.51 -52.17
CA CYS A 5 30.57 13.22 -52.42
C CYS A 5 31.25 12.40 -53.53
N GLY A 6 31.61 13.03 -54.66
CA GLY A 6 32.18 12.31 -55.80
C GLY A 6 33.61 11.79 -55.57
N PHE A 7 34.39 12.44 -54.69
CA PHE A 7 35.73 11.97 -54.35
C PHE A 7 35.68 10.73 -53.44
N LEU A 8 34.76 10.72 -52.46
CA LEU A 8 34.51 9.56 -51.63
C LEU A 8 33.94 8.39 -52.43
N GLU A 9 32.98 8.62 -53.33
CA GLU A 9 32.46 7.56 -54.22
C GLU A 9 33.53 6.97 -55.14
N ALA A 10 34.39 7.79 -55.75
CA ALA A 10 35.45 7.30 -56.64
C ALA A 10 36.54 6.51 -55.91
N VAL A 11 36.88 6.90 -54.68
CA VAL A 11 37.81 6.16 -53.81
C VAL A 11 37.16 4.86 -53.33
N PHE A 12 35.87 4.88 -52.98
CA PHE A 12 35.12 3.70 -52.54
C PHE A 12 34.96 2.67 -53.66
N LEU A 13 34.63 3.11 -54.87
CA LEU A 13 34.56 2.25 -56.07
C LEU A 13 35.93 1.67 -56.45
N SER A 14 37.00 2.45 -56.35
CA SER A 14 38.36 1.95 -56.61
C SER A 14 38.81 0.93 -55.56
N LEU A 15 38.50 1.14 -54.27
CA LEU A 15 38.78 0.19 -53.20
C LEU A 15 37.97 -1.10 -53.33
N ILE A 16 36.68 -1.01 -53.67
CA ILE A 16 35.84 -2.18 -53.93
C ILE A 16 36.41 -2.99 -55.09
N THR A 17 36.87 -2.32 -56.15
CA THR A 17 37.46 -3.00 -57.32
C THR A 17 38.78 -3.69 -56.98
N LEU A 18 39.62 -3.08 -56.14
CA LEU A 18 40.87 -3.67 -55.63
C LEU A 18 40.62 -4.87 -54.70
N ILE A 19 39.68 -4.75 -53.77
CA ILE A 19 39.31 -5.83 -52.83
C ILE A 19 38.65 -7.00 -53.58
N TYR A 20 37.85 -6.72 -54.62
CA TYR A 20 37.23 -7.74 -55.46
C TYR A 20 38.26 -8.47 -56.33
N ALA A 21 39.28 -7.77 -56.83
CA ALA A 21 40.39 -8.37 -57.58
C ALA A 21 41.29 -9.25 -56.69
N GLU A 22 41.56 -8.83 -55.45
CA GLU A 22 42.36 -9.58 -54.48
C GLU A 22 41.67 -10.87 -54.02
N LYS A 23 40.35 -10.80 -53.70
CA LYS A 23 39.57 -11.98 -53.25
C LYS A 23 39.31 -13.00 -54.35
N GLN A 24 39.13 -12.58 -55.60
CA GLN A 24 38.70 -13.48 -56.67
C GLN A 24 39.85 -14.05 -57.49
N TYR A 25 41.02 -13.40 -57.52
CA TYR A 25 42.15 -13.79 -58.36
C TYR A 25 43.51 -13.89 -57.65
N GLY A 26 43.61 -13.56 -56.35
CA GLY A 26 44.79 -13.84 -55.53
C GLY A 26 46.05 -13.04 -55.88
N TYR A 27 45.90 -11.80 -56.38
CA TYR A 27 47.04 -10.95 -56.73
C TYR A 27 47.41 -9.97 -55.61
N ILE A 28 48.72 -9.86 -55.33
CA ILE A 28 49.32 -8.86 -54.42
C ILE A 28 49.76 -7.66 -55.27
N VAL A 29 49.28 -6.46 -54.95
CA VAL A 29 49.67 -5.22 -55.62
C VAL A 29 50.73 -4.51 -54.78
N GLU A 30 52.00 -4.58 -55.20
CA GLU A 30 53.07 -3.74 -54.65
C GLU A 30 53.06 -2.35 -55.31
N ILE A 31 52.97 -1.29 -54.50
CA ILE A 31 53.10 0.09 -54.97
C ILE A 31 54.48 0.60 -54.53
N ASN A 32 55.39 0.76 -55.49
CA ASN A 32 56.75 1.23 -55.24
C ASN A 32 56.79 2.77 -55.13
N ASP A 33 57.37 3.27 -54.04
CA ASP A 33 57.60 4.68 -53.75
C ASP A 33 58.78 5.23 -54.58
N SER A 34 58.52 5.71 -55.79
CA SER A 34 59.31 6.77 -56.43
C SER A 34 58.66 7.24 -57.72
N PHE A 35 58.39 8.54 -57.85
CA PHE A 35 58.95 9.41 -58.92
C PHE A 35 58.34 10.82 -58.93
N GLY A 36 59.20 11.80 -59.22
CA GLY A 36 58.90 13.21 -59.36
C GLY A 36 58.29 13.65 -60.69
N VAL A 37 58.13 14.97 -60.77
CA VAL A 37 57.40 15.76 -61.75
C VAL A 37 57.91 15.56 -63.19
N GLY A 38 57.06 15.06 -64.10
CA GLY A 38 57.30 15.15 -65.54
C GLY A 38 56.62 14.07 -66.40
N SER A 39 55.57 14.47 -67.13
CA SER A 39 54.90 13.74 -68.22
C SER A 39 54.08 12.50 -67.86
N LEU A 40 52.76 12.64 -67.99
CA LEU A 40 51.82 11.53 -68.17
C LEU A 40 52.04 10.92 -69.56
N SER A 41 52.83 9.86 -69.65
CA SER A 41 52.64 8.84 -70.69
C SER A 41 53.31 7.53 -70.27
N ARG A 42 52.56 6.43 -70.39
CA ARG A 42 52.93 5.02 -70.15
C ARG A 42 52.86 4.50 -68.71
N THR A 43 51.64 4.15 -68.29
CA THR A 43 51.45 2.99 -67.41
C THR A 43 51.50 1.74 -68.28
N ARG A 44 52.52 0.90 -68.11
CA ARG A 44 52.64 -0.39 -68.80
C ARG A 44 51.88 -1.42 -67.97
N CYS A 45 50.65 -1.73 -68.34
CA CYS A 45 49.92 -2.87 -67.78
C CYS A 45 50.51 -4.16 -68.34
N LEU A 46 51.12 -4.98 -67.51
CA LEU A 46 51.39 -6.39 -67.81
C LEU A 46 50.08 -7.17 -67.56
N ALA A 47 49.14 -7.07 -68.50
CA ALA A 47 47.96 -7.91 -68.56
C ALA A 47 47.85 -8.45 -69.98
N ASN A 48 47.92 -9.77 -70.13
CA ASN A 48 47.88 -10.47 -71.43
C ASN A 48 46.46 -10.59 -72.02
N ASP A 49 45.52 -9.74 -71.61
CA ASP A 49 44.13 -9.80 -72.07
C ASP A 49 43.64 -8.44 -72.60
N ALA A 50 43.45 -8.37 -73.92
CA ALA A 50 43.09 -7.16 -74.66
C ALA A 50 41.67 -6.66 -74.36
N ALA A 51 40.80 -7.50 -73.81
CA ALA A 51 39.42 -7.13 -73.48
C ALA A 51 39.33 -6.22 -72.23
N LEU A 52 40.27 -6.35 -71.30
CA LEU A 52 40.30 -5.61 -70.03
C LEU A 52 40.89 -4.21 -70.19
N GLN A 53 41.90 -4.05 -71.07
CA GLN A 53 42.47 -2.74 -71.40
C GLN A 53 41.45 -1.80 -72.06
N THR A 54 40.58 -2.35 -72.93
CA THR A 54 39.59 -1.54 -73.67
C THR A 54 38.47 -1.02 -72.75
N ARG A 55 38.10 -1.78 -71.71
CA ARG A 55 37.09 -1.36 -70.72
C ARG A 55 37.60 -0.33 -69.72
N LEU A 56 38.89 -0.39 -69.36
CA LEU A 56 39.51 0.57 -68.44
C LEU A 56 39.77 1.94 -69.09
N VAL A 57 40.12 1.97 -70.39
CA VAL A 57 40.32 3.24 -71.13
C VAL A 57 38.99 3.99 -71.32
N ALA A 58 37.88 3.29 -71.55
CA ALA A 58 36.56 3.89 -71.73
C ALA A 58 36.01 4.59 -70.45
N LEU A 59 36.33 4.07 -69.26
CA LEU A 59 35.93 4.68 -67.99
C LEU A 59 36.73 5.95 -67.63
N SER A 60 37.88 6.17 -68.28
CA SER A 60 38.77 7.29 -67.98
C SER A 60 38.45 8.59 -68.74
N SER A 61 37.61 8.54 -69.79
CA SER A 61 37.33 9.69 -70.66
C SER A 61 36.18 10.60 -70.21
N GLU A 62 35.42 10.25 -69.17
CA GLU A 62 34.21 11.01 -68.78
C GLU A 62 34.40 11.98 -67.59
N PHE A 63 35.53 11.96 -66.89
CA PHE A 63 35.72 12.82 -65.71
C PHE A 63 36.89 13.78 -65.87
N LYS A 64 36.61 14.99 -66.39
CA LYS A 64 37.52 16.15 -66.28
C LYS A 64 37.44 16.73 -64.87
N ILE A 65 38.35 16.33 -63.99
CA ILE A 65 38.50 16.94 -62.66
C ILE A 65 39.79 17.78 -62.65
N VAL A 66 39.62 19.10 -62.58
CA VAL A 66 40.72 20.05 -62.34
C VAL A 66 41.03 20.03 -60.84
N VAL A 67 42.19 19.50 -60.46
CA VAL A 67 42.64 19.44 -59.07
C VAL A 67 43.63 20.57 -58.78
N THR A 68 43.26 21.50 -57.91
CA THR A 68 44.19 22.46 -57.29
C THR A 68 44.94 21.83 -56.12
N PRO A 69 46.25 22.07 -55.93
CA PRO A 69 47.06 21.31 -54.99
C PRO A 69 47.12 22.01 -53.62
N ARG A 70 46.43 21.48 -52.61
CA ARG A 70 46.73 21.75 -51.20
C ARG A 70 46.01 20.77 -50.27
N ILE A 71 46.47 19.53 -50.21
CA ILE A 71 46.15 18.64 -49.09
C ILE A 71 47.47 18.00 -48.64
N ARG A 72 47.80 18.23 -47.37
CA ARG A 72 48.97 17.67 -46.68
C ARG A 72 48.87 16.15 -46.69
N LYS A 73 50.02 15.45 -46.72
CA LYS A 73 50.12 13.99 -46.49
C LYS A 73 49.21 13.59 -45.33
N VAL A 74 48.07 13.00 -45.65
CA VAL A 74 47.24 12.30 -44.68
C VAL A 74 47.73 10.86 -44.72
N ASP A 75 48.28 10.42 -43.61
CA ASP A 75 48.75 9.05 -43.43
C ASP A 75 47.56 8.10 -43.62
N LEU A 76 47.60 7.28 -44.67
CA LEU A 76 46.52 6.34 -44.98
C LEU A 76 46.28 5.36 -43.82
N GLN A 77 47.29 5.07 -42.99
CA GLN A 77 47.09 4.26 -41.78
C GLN A 77 46.19 4.94 -40.76
N THR A 78 46.26 6.27 -40.64
CA THR A 78 45.39 7.03 -39.72
C THR A 78 43.94 7.06 -40.22
N VAL A 79 43.75 7.17 -41.54
CA VAL A 79 42.43 7.15 -42.18
C VAL A 79 41.80 5.76 -42.13
N ILE A 80 42.60 4.71 -42.28
CA ILE A 80 42.17 3.32 -42.13
C ILE A 80 41.84 3.01 -40.66
N ALA A 81 42.63 3.48 -39.70
CA ALA A 81 42.36 3.32 -38.26
C ALA A 81 41.11 4.08 -37.78
N GLN A 82 40.70 5.14 -38.48
CA GLN A 82 39.41 5.83 -38.26
C GLN A 82 38.22 5.13 -38.94
N MET A 83 38.46 4.30 -39.97
CA MET A 83 37.41 3.59 -40.71
C MET A 83 37.08 2.20 -40.16
N PHE A 84 37.93 1.62 -39.30
CA PHE A 84 37.64 0.38 -38.59
C PHE A 84 37.23 0.70 -37.14
N PRO A 85 36.03 0.28 -36.67
CA PRO A 85 35.67 0.44 -35.26
C PRO A 85 36.71 -0.28 -34.41
N GLN A 86 37.31 0.44 -33.46
CA GLN A 86 38.25 -0.14 -32.49
C GLN A 86 37.59 -1.36 -31.82
N PRO A 87 38.34 -2.44 -31.53
CA PRO A 87 37.77 -3.61 -30.88
C PRO A 87 37.18 -3.20 -29.53
N LYS A 88 35.84 -3.19 -29.46
CA LYS A 88 35.09 -2.87 -28.25
C LYS A 88 35.37 -3.95 -27.20
N LYS A 89 35.95 -3.57 -26.06
CA LYS A 89 36.14 -4.50 -24.94
C LYS A 89 34.88 -4.55 -24.09
N ILE A 90 34.36 -5.75 -23.84
CA ILE A 90 33.11 -5.96 -23.12
C ILE A 90 33.42 -6.45 -21.71
N HIS A 91 32.89 -5.75 -20.72
CA HIS A 91 32.97 -6.09 -19.30
C HIS A 91 31.58 -6.41 -18.78
N ASN A 92 31.39 -7.59 -18.21
CA ASN A 92 30.09 -8.03 -17.69
C ASN A 92 30.11 -7.99 -16.16
N PHE A 93 29.09 -7.39 -15.57
CA PHE A 93 28.87 -7.33 -14.13
C PHE A 93 27.45 -7.77 -13.80
N ASN A 94 27.27 -8.42 -12.66
CA ASN A 94 25.94 -8.72 -12.13
C ASN A 94 25.53 -7.62 -11.16
N LEU A 95 24.31 -7.10 -11.26
CA LEU A 95 23.84 -6.03 -10.39
C LEU A 95 23.92 -6.41 -8.91
N TYR A 96 23.60 -7.66 -8.56
CA TYR A 96 23.60 -8.13 -7.17
C TYR A 96 24.98 -8.13 -6.49
N ASP A 97 26.06 -8.23 -7.27
CA ASP A 97 27.43 -8.23 -6.75
C ASP A 97 27.95 -6.80 -6.46
N ILE A 98 27.24 -5.78 -6.92
CA ILE A 98 27.65 -4.37 -6.77
C ILE A 98 27.14 -3.86 -5.43
N PRO A 99 28.01 -3.36 -4.53
CA PRO A 99 27.60 -2.92 -3.20
C PRO A 99 26.69 -1.69 -3.23
N PHE A 100 25.78 -1.62 -2.25
CA PHE A 100 24.95 -0.45 -2.02
C PHE A 100 25.77 0.71 -1.45
N ALA A 101 25.73 1.88 -2.11
CA ALA A 101 26.31 3.11 -1.60
C ALA A 101 25.33 3.83 -0.67
N SER A 102 24.05 3.87 -1.05
CA SER A 102 22.96 4.38 -0.22
C SER A 102 21.61 3.91 -0.76
N VAL A 103 20.69 3.60 0.14
CA VAL A 103 19.29 3.30 -0.20
C VAL A 103 18.41 4.34 0.49
N THR A 104 17.68 5.13 -0.29
CA THR A 104 16.75 6.15 0.22
C THR A 104 15.33 5.66 0.06
N VAL A 105 14.65 5.37 1.18
CA VAL A 105 13.29 4.84 1.19
C VAL A 105 12.28 5.99 1.32
N PHE A 106 11.29 6.01 0.42
CA PHE A 106 10.17 6.95 0.40
C PHE A 106 8.86 6.23 0.73
N ASN A 107 7.79 7.00 0.91
CA ASN A 107 6.46 6.42 1.17
C ASN A 107 5.89 5.62 -0.02
N ASN A 108 6.44 5.79 -1.24
CA ASN A 108 5.96 5.18 -2.48
C ASN A 108 7.09 4.71 -3.42
N GLY A 109 8.18 4.21 -2.85
CA GLY A 109 9.30 3.65 -3.59
C GLY A 109 10.61 3.80 -2.83
N ALA A 110 11.71 3.43 -3.47
CA ALA A 110 13.04 3.72 -2.96
C ALA A 110 13.98 4.15 -4.11
N ASP A 111 14.89 5.07 -3.81
CA ASP A 111 16.02 5.38 -4.69
C ASP A 111 17.23 4.57 -4.22
N ILE A 112 17.76 3.76 -5.14
CA ILE A 112 18.93 2.91 -4.91
C ILE A 112 20.12 3.55 -5.61
N ARG A 113 21.22 3.69 -4.88
CA ARG A 113 22.53 4.05 -5.41
C ARG A 113 23.52 2.94 -5.15
N ARG A 114 24.14 2.43 -6.20
CA ARG A 114 25.21 1.44 -6.16
C ARG A 114 26.48 2.03 -6.76
N THR A 115 27.63 1.63 -6.25
CA THR A 115 28.93 2.10 -6.76
C THR A 115 29.73 0.92 -7.30
N LEU A 116 29.97 0.93 -8.61
CA LEU A 116 30.78 -0.05 -9.33
C LEU A 116 32.18 0.50 -9.54
N LYS A 117 33.20 -0.29 -9.22
CA LYS A 117 34.59 -0.01 -9.58
C LYS A 117 34.99 -0.94 -10.72
N ALA A 118 35.29 -0.37 -11.88
CA ALA A 118 35.67 -1.13 -13.07
C ALA A 118 37.08 -0.75 -13.51
N GLU A 119 37.93 -1.74 -13.73
CA GLU A 119 39.24 -1.56 -14.37
C GLU A 119 39.05 -1.59 -15.88
N LEU A 120 39.31 -0.45 -16.53
CA LEU A 120 39.04 -0.26 -17.94
C LEU A 120 40.33 -0.09 -18.72
N GLU A 121 40.33 -0.59 -19.94
CA GLU A 121 41.46 -0.46 -20.83
C GLU A 121 41.37 0.83 -21.64
N SER A 122 42.51 1.30 -22.17
CA SER A 122 42.53 2.48 -23.04
C SER A 122 41.73 2.21 -24.32
N GLY A 123 40.80 3.11 -24.66
CA GLY A 123 39.93 3.03 -25.84
C GLY A 123 38.45 2.79 -25.50
N LEU A 124 37.71 2.22 -26.47
CA LEU A 124 36.28 1.95 -26.34
C LEU A 124 36.00 0.70 -25.50
N ASN A 125 35.24 0.88 -24.44
CA ASN A 125 34.78 -0.18 -23.55
C ASN A 125 33.24 -0.19 -23.49
N GLU A 126 32.66 -1.38 -23.40
CA GLU A 126 31.27 -1.61 -23.06
C GLU A 126 31.21 -2.24 -21.68
N ILE A 127 30.37 -1.67 -20.81
CA ILE A 127 30.02 -2.29 -19.54
C ILE A 127 28.58 -2.77 -19.64
N ILE A 128 28.37 -4.07 -19.44
CA ILE A 128 27.06 -4.69 -19.39
C ILE A 128 26.77 -5.09 -17.95
N ILE A 129 25.71 -4.52 -17.38
CA ILE A 129 25.21 -4.87 -16.05
C ILE A 129 23.97 -5.73 -16.24
N GLU A 130 24.03 -6.98 -15.79
CA GLU A 130 22.99 -7.99 -15.93
C GLU A 130 22.10 -8.10 -14.68
N ASN A 131 20.92 -8.67 -14.87
CA ASN A 131 19.93 -8.98 -13.83
C ASN A 131 19.40 -7.77 -13.05
N VAL A 132 19.12 -6.67 -13.77
CA VAL A 132 18.43 -5.52 -13.16
C VAL A 132 17.01 -5.92 -12.78
N THR A 133 16.57 -5.51 -11.58
CA THR A 133 15.23 -5.83 -11.09
C THR A 133 14.12 -5.38 -12.05
N GLU A 134 13.06 -6.19 -12.15
CA GLU A 134 11.84 -5.87 -12.90
C GLU A 134 11.08 -4.68 -12.29
N ASP A 135 11.32 -4.38 -11.01
CA ASP A 135 10.68 -3.28 -10.30
C ASP A 135 11.34 -1.91 -10.58
N ALA A 136 12.54 -1.91 -11.20
CA ALA A 136 13.27 -0.69 -11.52
C ALA A 136 12.53 0.12 -12.60
N ILE A 137 12.43 1.43 -12.38
CA ILE A 137 11.86 2.39 -13.33
C ILE A 137 12.92 2.74 -14.38
N ALA A 138 12.71 2.33 -15.63
CA ALA A 138 13.66 2.55 -16.71
C ALA A 138 13.98 4.04 -16.91
N GLU A 139 12.98 4.91 -16.79
CA GLU A 139 13.11 6.37 -16.95
C GLU A 139 13.87 7.04 -15.79
N SER A 140 14.06 6.35 -14.67
CA SER A 140 14.77 6.87 -13.49
C SER A 140 16.26 6.57 -13.51
N MET A 141 16.72 5.67 -14.40
CA MET A 141 18.08 5.16 -14.43
C MET A 141 19.06 6.28 -14.80
N ARG A 142 20.10 6.46 -13.97
CA ARG A 142 21.18 7.43 -14.19
C ARG A 142 22.51 6.78 -13.83
N ILE A 143 23.53 7.11 -14.60
CA ILE A 143 24.89 6.60 -14.39
C ILE A 143 25.83 7.78 -14.41
N ASP A 144 26.46 8.03 -13.28
CA ASP A 144 27.49 9.05 -13.14
C ASP A 144 28.86 8.37 -13.07
N GLY A 145 29.84 8.89 -13.80
CA GLY A 145 31.20 8.37 -13.80
C GLY A 145 32.19 9.30 -13.10
N ARG A 146 33.11 8.73 -12.32
CA ARG A 146 34.28 9.42 -11.76
C ARG A 146 35.55 8.72 -12.22
N GLY A 147 36.42 9.46 -12.89
CA GLY A 147 37.68 8.96 -13.47
C GLY A 147 37.92 9.54 -14.86
N ASP A 148 39.03 9.15 -15.47
CA ASP A 148 39.42 9.58 -16.83
C ASP A 148 38.70 8.75 -17.90
N ALA A 149 37.37 8.88 -17.96
CA ALA A 149 36.54 8.25 -18.98
C ALA A 149 35.34 9.12 -19.37
N ILE A 150 34.91 9.02 -20.63
CA ILE A 150 33.77 9.73 -21.21
C ILE A 150 32.67 8.70 -21.51
N ILE A 151 31.48 8.91 -20.94
CA ILE A 151 30.30 8.09 -21.23
C ILE A 151 29.68 8.59 -22.53
N HIS A 152 29.60 7.71 -23.53
CA HIS A 152 29.01 8.03 -24.84
C HIS A 152 27.52 7.70 -24.89
N ASP A 153 27.13 6.53 -24.36
CA ASP A 153 25.74 6.06 -24.43
C ASP A 153 25.40 5.14 -23.25
N VAL A 154 24.14 5.19 -22.81
CA VAL A 154 23.57 4.32 -21.78
C VAL A 154 22.26 3.78 -22.32
N GLN A 155 22.22 2.48 -22.60
CA GLN A 155 21.02 1.81 -23.08
C GLN A 155 20.49 0.85 -22.03
N PHE A 156 19.18 0.90 -21.82
CA PHE A 156 18.44 -0.07 -21.03
C PHE A 156 17.74 -1.05 -21.97
N SER A 157 18.12 -2.33 -21.89
CA SER A 157 17.56 -3.38 -22.75
C SER A 157 16.82 -4.43 -21.93
N GLN A 158 15.62 -4.80 -22.37
CA GLN A 158 14.84 -5.89 -21.81
C GLN A 158 14.88 -7.06 -22.81
N LYS A 159 15.45 -8.20 -22.40
CA LYS A 159 15.55 -9.41 -23.21
C LYS A 159 14.82 -10.57 -22.52
N PRO A 160 14.06 -11.42 -23.24
CA PRO A 160 13.51 -12.64 -22.66
C PRO A 160 14.66 -13.56 -22.21
N SER A 161 14.61 -14.07 -20.97
CA SER A 161 15.69 -14.88 -20.40
C SER A 161 15.85 -16.23 -21.13
N LYS A 162 17.11 -16.68 -21.33
CA LYS A 162 17.44 -17.95 -22.01
C LYS A 162 17.10 -19.23 -21.21
N LEU A 163 16.66 -19.10 -19.95
CA LEU A 163 16.24 -20.23 -19.09
C LEU A 163 15.01 -20.98 -19.61
N HIS A 164 14.35 -20.49 -20.66
CA HIS A 164 13.08 -20.99 -21.18
C HIS A 164 13.12 -22.44 -21.72
N GLN A 165 14.27 -22.95 -22.18
CA GLN A 165 14.33 -24.29 -22.80
C GLN A 165 14.18 -25.45 -21.80
N SER A 166 14.78 -25.36 -20.61
CA SER A 166 14.69 -26.45 -19.62
C SER A 166 13.36 -26.47 -18.85
N TYR A 167 12.62 -25.36 -18.83
CA TYR A 167 11.32 -25.25 -18.17
C TYR A 167 10.16 -25.72 -19.07
N SER A 168 10.32 -25.72 -20.39
CA SER A 168 9.25 -26.13 -21.32
C SER A 168 8.80 -27.57 -21.08
N GLU A 169 9.73 -28.51 -20.89
CA GLU A 169 9.41 -29.93 -20.71
C GLU A 169 8.60 -30.18 -19.43
N LYS A 170 9.05 -29.64 -18.30
CA LYS A 170 8.38 -29.83 -17.00
C LYS A 170 7.02 -29.12 -16.92
N VAL A 171 6.89 -27.96 -17.58
CA VAL A 171 5.61 -27.24 -17.66
C VAL A 171 4.62 -27.97 -18.56
N ASP A 172 5.09 -28.58 -19.65
CA ASP A 172 4.22 -29.36 -20.54
C ASP A 172 3.81 -30.71 -19.92
N GLU A 173 4.68 -31.34 -19.12
CA GLU A 173 4.33 -32.49 -18.27
C GLU A 173 3.20 -32.17 -17.27
N ILE A 174 3.33 -31.06 -16.53
CA ILE A 174 2.31 -30.62 -15.56
C ILE A 174 1.00 -30.24 -16.26
N LYS A 175 1.05 -29.65 -17.46
CA LYS A 175 -0.16 -29.35 -18.26
C LYS A 175 -0.88 -30.63 -18.69
N GLU A 176 -0.14 -31.63 -19.17
CA GLU A 176 -0.74 -32.92 -19.56
C GLU A 176 -1.29 -33.68 -18.35
N GLU A 177 -0.64 -33.59 -17.19
CA GLU A 177 -1.17 -34.15 -15.95
C GLU A 177 -2.46 -33.46 -15.49
N ARG A 178 -2.50 -32.11 -15.52
CA ARG A 178 -3.73 -31.34 -15.23
C ARG A 178 -4.87 -31.69 -16.18
N LYS A 179 -4.57 -31.91 -17.45
CA LYS A 179 -5.55 -32.29 -18.47
C LYS A 179 -6.13 -33.68 -18.20
N LYS A 180 -5.29 -34.67 -17.86
CA LYS A 180 -5.74 -36.01 -17.47
C LYS A 180 -6.66 -35.99 -16.24
N ILE A 181 -6.25 -35.28 -15.18
CA ILE A 181 -7.06 -35.14 -13.97
C ILE A 181 -8.40 -34.44 -14.25
N ARG A 182 -8.43 -33.43 -15.12
CA ARG A 182 -9.68 -32.77 -15.53
C ARG A 182 -10.62 -33.73 -16.27
N GLN A 183 -10.09 -34.54 -17.19
CA GLN A 183 -10.88 -35.54 -17.91
C GLN A 183 -11.45 -36.61 -16.95
N GLU A 184 -10.66 -37.08 -15.99
CA GLU A 184 -11.14 -38.01 -14.95
C GLU A 184 -12.24 -37.38 -14.08
N LYS A 185 -12.10 -36.10 -13.75
CA LYS A 185 -13.11 -35.35 -12.99
C LYS A 185 -14.43 -35.26 -13.74
N GLU A 186 -14.39 -34.88 -15.01
CA GLU A 186 -15.58 -34.79 -15.87
C GLU A 186 -16.30 -36.15 -15.96
N ALA A 187 -15.55 -37.24 -16.13
CA ALA A 187 -16.13 -38.59 -16.19
C ALA A 187 -16.85 -38.98 -14.88
N ILE A 188 -16.27 -38.68 -13.72
CA ILE A 188 -16.90 -38.96 -12.42
C ILE A 188 -18.11 -38.05 -12.18
N GLU A 189 -18.05 -36.79 -12.63
CA GLU A 189 -19.20 -35.88 -12.53
C GLU A 189 -20.39 -36.39 -13.35
N ASP A 190 -20.13 -36.94 -14.53
CA ASP A 190 -21.16 -37.56 -15.38
C ASP A 190 -21.72 -38.84 -14.74
N GLU A 191 -20.87 -39.66 -14.09
CA GLU A 191 -21.31 -40.83 -13.30
C GLU A 191 -22.23 -40.42 -12.14
N GLN A 192 -21.88 -39.36 -11.40
CA GLN A 192 -22.73 -38.83 -10.33
C GLN A 192 -24.08 -38.32 -10.85
N LYS A 193 -24.10 -37.63 -12.00
CA LYS A 193 -25.34 -37.17 -12.64
C LYS A 193 -26.22 -38.35 -13.05
N ALA A 194 -25.63 -39.42 -13.59
CA ALA A 194 -26.36 -40.63 -13.96
C ALA A 194 -26.95 -41.34 -12.74
N LEU A 195 -26.18 -41.50 -11.65
CA LEU A 195 -26.65 -42.11 -10.41
C LEU A 195 -27.76 -41.30 -9.74
N LYS A 196 -27.67 -39.97 -9.74
CA LYS A 196 -28.73 -39.08 -9.22
C LYS A 196 -30.04 -39.24 -10.02
N ARG A 197 -29.96 -39.25 -11.36
CA ARG A 197 -31.15 -39.49 -12.20
C ARG A 197 -31.78 -40.86 -11.91
N LEU A 198 -30.96 -41.88 -11.68
CA LEU A 198 -31.45 -43.23 -11.36
C LEU A 198 -32.15 -43.24 -10.00
N LEU A 199 -31.61 -42.52 -9.01
CA LEU A 199 -32.25 -42.31 -7.71
C LEU A 199 -33.62 -41.62 -7.86
N ASP A 200 -33.70 -40.54 -8.64
CA ASP A 200 -34.95 -39.81 -8.88
C ASP A 200 -36.02 -40.70 -9.52
N ILE A 201 -35.62 -41.57 -10.47
CA ILE A 201 -36.53 -42.55 -11.09
C ILE A 201 -37.00 -43.56 -10.05
N LEU A 202 -36.09 -44.08 -9.22
CA LEU A 202 -36.40 -45.06 -8.18
C LEU A 202 -37.39 -44.48 -7.17
N GLU A 203 -37.13 -43.28 -6.66
CA GLU A 203 -38.03 -42.53 -5.76
C GLU A 203 -39.40 -42.29 -6.42
N GLY A 204 -39.42 -41.89 -7.69
CA GLY A 204 -40.65 -41.71 -8.46
C GLY A 204 -41.49 -42.99 -8.58
N VAL A 205 -40.84 -44.15 -8.73
CA VAL A 205 -41.53 -45.46 -8.73
C VAL A 205 -42.08 -45.77 -7.35
N ALA A 206 -41.31 -45.56 -6.28
CA ALA A 206 -41.78 -45.79 -4.91
C ALA A 206 -43.00 -44.93 -4.56
N VAL A 207 -42.99 -43.63 -4.92
CA VAL A 207 -44.11 -42.71 -4.67
C VAL A 207 -45.36 -43.12 -5.45
N ARG A 208 -45.22 -43.56 -6.70
CA ARG A 208 -46.36 -44.06 -7.51
C ARG A 208 -46.91 -45.36 -6.97
N THR A 209 -46.05 -46.28 -6.55
CA THR A 209 -46.45 -47.56 -5.96
C THR A 209 -47.11 -47.35 -4.59
N SER A 210 -46.59 -46.45 -3.74
CA SER A 210 -47.23 -46.10 -2.46
C SER A 210 -48.53 -45.30 -2.66
N GLY A 211 -48.57 -44.40 -3.64
CA GLY A 211 -49.77 -43.62 -3.98
C GLY A 211 -50.91 -44.50 -4.48
N SER A 212 -50.59 -45.51 -5.31
CA SER A 212 -51.57 -46.53 -5.76
C SER A 212 -52.12 -47.38 -4.61
N ILE A 213 -51.44 -47.46 -3.46
CA ILE A 213 -51.90 -48.14 -2.25
C ILE A 213 -52.78 -47.20 -1.39
N SER A 214 -52.68 -45.88 -1.59
CA SER A 214 -53.24 -44.87 -0.67
C SER A 214 -54.41 -44.04 -1.24
N HIS A 215 -54.83 -44.24 -2.50
CA HIS A 215 -56.02 -43.59 -3.05
C HIS A 215 -57.31 -44.34 -2.66
N GLN A 216 -57.83 -43.98 -1.48
CA GLN A 216 -59.27 -43.89 -1.22
C GLN A 216 -59.69 -42.41 -1.38
N SER A 217 -60.93 -42.21 -1.85
CA SER A 217 -61.62 -40.95 -2.15
C SER A 217 -61.18 -40.27 -3.47
N ASP A 218 -62.05 -40.00 -4.44
CA ASP A 218 -63.49 -39.76 -4.34
C ASP A 218 -64.22 -40.10 -5.67
N GLY A 219 -65.38 -40.74 -5.56
CA GLY A 219 -66.37 -40.87 -6.64
C GLY A 219 -66.42 -42.18 -7.43
N SER A 220 -67.45 -42.99 -7.11
CA SER A 220 -68.10 -44.08 -7.88
C SER A 220 -67.44 -45.47 -7.97
N GLU A 221 -67.83 -46.31 -6.99
CA GLU A 221 -68.42 -47.66 -7.12
C GLU A 221 -67.76 -48.69 -8.06
N GLU A 222 -66.78 -49.43 -7.55
CA GLU A 222 -66.85 -50.89 -7.36
C GLU A 222 -65.64 -51.32 -6.50
N ILE A 223 -65.92 -51.64 -5.23
CA ILE A 223 -64.92 -52.01 -4.24
C ILE A 223 -64.49 -53.44 -4.54
N LEU A 224 -63.32 -53.63 -5.15
CA LEU A 224 -62.55 -54.85 -4.92
C LEU A 224 -61.92 -54.71 -3.53
N PRO A 225 -62.26 -55.54 -2.55
CA PRO A 225 -61.45 -55.67 -1.35
C PRO A 225 -60.08 -56.12 -1.84
N LEU A 226 -59.03 -55.34 -1.58
CA LEU A 226 -57.69 -55.91 -1.56
C LEU A 226 -57.70 -56.97 -0.46
N ALA A 227 -58.09 -58.18 -0.83
CA ALA A 227 -57.82 -59.35 -0.05
C ALA A 227 -56.29 -59.36 0.05
N PHE A 228 -55.78 -59.07 1.25
CA PHE A 228 -54.39 -59.27 1.60
C PHE A 228 -54.13 -60.78 1.55
N ASN A 229 -54.02 -61.31 0.34
CA ASN A 229 -53.58 -62.67 0.12
C ASN A 229 -52.10 -62.69 0.51
N ASP A 230 -51.64 -63.75 1.18
CA ASP A 230 -50.22 -63.91 1.54
C ASP A 230 -49.30 -63.69 0.32
N GLU A 231 -49.75 -64.04 -0.88
CA GLU A 231 -49.05 -63.81 -2.14
C GLU A 231 -48.85 -62.32 -2.49
N SER A 232 -49.84 -61.46 -2.24
CA SER A 232 -49.75 -60.02 -2.50
C SER A 232 -48.82 -59.32 -1.51
N LEU A 233 -48.88 -59.70 -0.23
CA LEU A 233 -47.93 -59.24 0.79
C LEU A 233 -46.49 -59.75 0.51
N THR A 234 -46.37 -60.96 -0.03
CA THR A 234 -45.08 -61.52 -0.47
C THR A 234 -44.52 -60.75 -1.67
N ASN A 235 -45.35 -60.36 -2.63
CA ASN A 235 -44.90 -59.55 -3.77
C ASN A 235 -44.53 -58.12 -3.38
N LEU A 236 -45.27 -57.52 -2.44
CA LEU A 236 -44.97 -56.21 -1.88
C LEU A 236 -43.66 -56.22 -1.08
N SER A 237 -43.45 -57.23 -0.24
CA SER A 237 -42.19 -57.38 0.51
C SER A 237 -40.99 -57.63 -0.42
N LYS A 238 -41.14 -58.41 -1.49
CA LYS A 238 -40.12 -58.56 -2.55
C LYS A 238 -39.80 -57.22 -3.22
N PHE A 239 -40.81 -56.41 -3.55
CA PHE A 239 -40.62 -55.08 -4.12
C PHE A 239 -39.86 -54.15 -3.17
N PHE A 240 -40.27 -54.06 -1.90
CA PHE A 240 -39.58 -53.20 -0.93
C PHE A 240 -38.15 -53.67 -0.65
N ASN A 241 -37.90 -54.98 -0.62
CA ASN A 241 -36.54 -55.52 -0.47
C ASN A 241 -35.68 -55.21 -1.72
N PHE A 242 -36.23 -55.32 -2.92
CA PHE A 242 -35.57 -54.92 -4.16
C PHE A 242 -35.28 -53.41 -4.18
N TYR A 243 -36.26 -52.58 -3.82
CA TYR A 243 -36.10 -51.12 -3.73
C TYR A 243 -35.02 -50.74 -2.73
N LYS A 244 -35.09 -51.28 -1.50
CA LYS A 244 -34.09 -51.06 -0.44
C LYS A 244 -32.69 -51.48 -0.90
N GLY A 245 -32.55 -52.62 -1.57
CA GLY A 245 -31.28 -53.10 -2.10
C GLY A 245 -30.67 -52.15 -3.14
N ASN A 246 -31.45 -51.76 -4.14
CA ASN A 246 -30.99 -50.83 -5.18
C ASN A 246 -30.69 -49.43 -4.62
N PHE A 247 -31.54 -48.92 -3.74
CA PHE A 247 -31.33 -47.63 -3.08
C PHE A 247 -29.99 -47.60 -2.31
N LEU A 248 -29.69 -48.67 -1.56
CA LEU A 248 -28.42 -48.80 -0.83
C LEU A 248 -27.21 -48.88 -1.78
N ASP A 249 -27.32 -49.63 -2.89
CA ASP A 249 -26.26 -49.73 -3.90
C ASP A 249 -25.97 -48.40 -4.60
N ILE A 250 -27.02 -47.67 -5.01
CA ILE A 250 -26.90 -46.34 -5.64
C ILE A 250 -26.24 -45.35 -4.67
N HIS A 251 -26.69 -45.31 -3.41
CA HIS A 251 -26.08 -44.45 -2.41
C HIS A 251 -24.63 -44.83 -2.09
N GLN A 252 -24.28 -46.12 -2.13
CA GLN A 252 -22.90 -46.57 -2.00
C GLN A 252 -22.05 -46.05 -3.16
N LYS A 253 -22.48 -46.24 -4.40
CA LYS A 253 -21.78 -45.74 -5.60
C LYS A 253 -21.63 -44.23 -5.61
N LEU A 254 -22.66 -43.50 -5.15
CA LEU A 254 -22.62 -42.05 -5.03
C LEU A 254 -21.56 -41.58 -4.01
N ARG A 255 -21.42 -42.29 -2.88
CA ARG A 255 -20.37 -42.01 -1.88
C ARG A 255 -18.98 -42.28 -2.47
N GLU A 256 -18.80 -43.39 -3.16
CA GLU A 256 -17.53 -43.74 -3.81
C GLU A 256 -17.14 -42.70 -4.88
N ALA A 257 -18.08 -42.26 -5.71
CA ALA A 257 -17.85 -41.22 -6.71
C ALA A 257 -17.51 -39.86 -6.06
N ASN A 258 -18.19 -39.48 -4.97
CA ASN A 258 -17.89 -38.26 -4.22
C ASN A 258 -16.48 -38.28 -3.60
N GLU A 259 -16.03 -39.42 -3.08
CA GLU A 259 -14.69 -39.52 -2.51
C GLU A 259 -13.61 -39.42 -3.59
N LYS A 260 -13.80 -40.08 -4.76
CA LYS A 260 -12.88 -39.93 -5.89
C LYS A 260 -12.80 -38.47 -6.37
N MET A 261 -13.95 -37.79 -6.45
CA MET A 261 -14.04 -36.37 -6.78
C MET A 261 -13.22 -35.50 -5.82
N ARG A 262 -13.37 -35.75 -4.51
CA ARG A 262 -12.62 -35.03 -3.45
C ARG A 262 -11.11 -35.21 -3.59
N VAL A 263 -10.65 -36.43 -3.82
CA VAL A 263 -9.22 -36.75 -4.00
C VAL A 263 -8.65 -36.07 -5.24
N LEU A 264 -9.38 -36.06 -6.36
CA LEU A 264 -8.95 -35.37 -7.58
C LEU A 264 -8.91 -33.85 -7.38
N ASP A 265 -9.86 -33.28 -6.65
CA ASP A 265 -9.85 -31.85 -6.32
C ASP A 265 -8.68 -31.44 -5.42
N GLU A 266 -8.30 -32.28 -4.45
CA GLU A 266 -7.09 -32.05 -3.65
C GLU A 266 -5.82 -32.13 -4.49
N LYS A 267 -5.73 -33.10 -5.42
CA LYS A 267 -4.61 -33.20 -6.37
C LYS A 267 -4.53 -31.97 -7.26
N LEU A 268 -5.65 -31.52 -7.82
CA LEU A 268 -5.72 -30.35 -8.70
C LEU A 268 -5.35 -29.08 -7.93
N LYS A 269 -5.79 -28.93 -6.67
CA LYS A 269 -5.37 -27.81 -5.81
C LYS A 269 -3.86 -27.80 -5.56
N LYS A 270 -3.24 -28.96 -5.27
CA LYS A 270 -1.79 -29.08 -5.10
C LYS A 270 -1.02 -28.75 -6.39
N LEU A 271 -1.45 -29.31 -7.52
CA LEU A 271 -0.87 -29.01 -8.84
C LEU A 271 -1.05 -27.53 -9.23
N ASN A 272 -2.12 -26.89 -8.80
CA ASN A 272 -2.33 -25.46 -9.01
C ASN A 272 -1.45 -24.62 -8.09
N SER A 273 -1.32 -24.93 -6.80
CA SER A 273 -0.41 -24.22 -5.91
C SER A 273 1.05 -24.33 -6.35
N ASP A 274 1.43 -25.50 -6.88
CA ASP A 274 2.79 -25.76 -7.36
C ASP A 274 3.08 -25.07 -8.70
N GLY A 275 2.05 -24.69 -9.46
CA GLY A 275 2.21 -23.99 -10.74
C GLY A 275 1.77 -22.52 -10.76
N SER A 276 1.07 -22.03 -9.74
CA SER A 276 0.57 -20.64 -9.68
C SER A 276 1.63 -19.63 -9.22
N SER A 277 2.78 -20.08 -8.72
CA SER A 277 3.94 -19.21 -8.47
C SER A 277 4.77 -18.90 -9.74
N ASP A 278 4.64 -19.68 -10.82
CA ASP A 278 5.49 -19.53 -12.01
C ASP A 278 4.72 -19.13 -13.30
N GLN A 279 3.39 -19.10 -13.27
CA GLN A 279 2.58 -18.90 -14.48
C GLN A 279 2.13 -17.44 -14.69
N LYS A 280 3.09 -16.49 -14.64
CA LYS A 280 2.98 -15.14 -15.26
C LYS A 280 4.27 -14.28 -15.30
N CYS A 281 5.44 -14.81 -14.94
CA CYS A 281 6.70 -14.13 -15.25
C CYS A 281 7.28 -14.79 -16.51
N GLU A 282 7.01 -14.20 -17.68
CA GLU A 282 8.06 -14.19 -18.69
C GLU A 282 9.25 -13.52 -18.00
N LYS A 283 10.18 -14.29 -17.42
CA LYS A 283 11.34 -13.71 -16.73
C LYS A 283 12.11 -12.94 -17.79
N THR A 284 11.92 -11.62 -17.80
CA THR A 284 12.60 -10.72 -18.70
C THR A 284 13.86 -10.26 -17.98
N THR A 285 15.01 -10.65 -18.50
CA THR A 285 16.29 -10.12 -18.01
C THR A 285 16.43 -8.69 -18.53
N ARG A 286 16.52 -7.74 -17.61
CA ARG A 286 16.83 -6.35 -17.91
C ARG A 286 18.33 -6.14 -17.71
N ASN A 287 18.97 -5.59 -18.73
CA ASN A 287 20.40 -5.32 -18.74
C ASN A 287 20.65 -3.86 -19.09
N ILE A 288 21.64 -3.25 -18.44
CA ILE A 288 22.13 -1.91 -18.76
C ILE A 288 23.42 -2.09 -19.56
N SER A 289 23.53 -1.46 -20.72
CA SER A 289 24.78 -1.38 -21.48
C SER A 289 25.27 0.05 -21.53
N VAL A 290 26.47 0.28 -21.01
CA VAL A 290 27.15 1.57 -20.98
C VAL A 290 28.31 1.54 -21.96
N LEU A 291 28.27 2.40 -22.96
CA LEU A 291 29.38 2.62 -23.88
C LEU A 291 30.22 3.79 -23.37
N LEU A 292 31.51 3.55 -23.13
CA LEU A 292 32.40 4.58 -22.63
C LEU A 292 33.78 4.47 -23.28
N GLU A 293 34.46 5.61 -23.35
CA GLU A 293 35.84 5.71 -23.79
C GLU A 293 36.72 6.07 -22.61
N SER A 294 37.71 5.23 -22.30
CA SER A 294 38.62 5.40 -21.16
C SER A 294 40.04 5.65 -21.65
N PHE A 295 40.80 6.46 -20.92
CA PHE A 295 42.26 6.60 -21.14
C PHE A 295 43.06 5.51 -20.42
N GLY A 296 42.38 4.53 -19.82
CA GLY A 296 42.95 3.43 -19.04
C GLY A 296 42.95 3.72 -17.54
N GLY A 297 42.63 2.70 -16.73
CA GLY A 297 42.65 2.79 -15.27
C GLY A 297 41.32 2.44 -14.60
N VAL A 298 41.26 2.68 -13.28
CA VAL A 298 40.07 2.41 -12.47
C VAL A 298 39.07 3.55 -12.64
N VAL A 299 37.88 3.22 -13.14
CA VAL A 299 36.74 4.14 -13.23
C VAL A 299 35.69 3.72 -12.22
N VAL A 300 35.13 4.69 -11.50
CA VAL A 300 34.06 4.49 -10.55
C VAL A 300 32.75 4.94 -11.18
N LEU A 301 31.77 4.05 -11.28
CA LEU A 301 30.45 4.33 -11.82
C LEU A 301 29.41 4.28 -10.69
N ASP A 302 28.71 5.38 -10.48
CA ASP A 302 27.57 5.50 -9.57
C ASP A 302 26.29 5.25 -10.36
N ILE A 303 25.67 4.10 -10.12
CA ILE A 303 24.42 3.66 -10.75
C ILE A 303 23.27 4.04 -9.83
N CYS A 304 22.35 4.88 -10.31
CA CYS A 304 21.19 5.35 -9.58
C CYS A 304 19.90 4.90 -10.29
N TYR A 305 18.97 4.30 -9.56
CA TYR A 305 17.66 3.91 -10.09
C TYR A 305 16.60 3.91 -8.99
N GLN A 306 15.35 4.14 -9.39
CA GLN A 306 14.19 4.09 -8.52
C GLN A 306 13.47 2.75 -8.64
N VAL A 307 13.00 2.22 -7.52
CA VAL A 307 12.14 1.03 -7.40
C VAL A 307 10.78 1.42 -6.84
N LYS A 308 9.71 0.74 -7.27
CA LYS A 308 8.31 1.07 -6.95
C LYS A 308 7.78 0.33 -5.73
N SER A 309 8.19 -0.92 -5.57
CA SER A 309 7.63 -1.87 -4.60
C SER A 309 8.33 -1.80 -3.24
N ALA A 310 8.53 -0.58 -2.74
CA ALA A 310 9.06 -0.31 -1.41
C ALA A 310 8.26 0.81 -0.76
N ASN A 311 7.97 0.68 0.53
CA ASN A 311 7.31 1.71 1.30
C ASN A 311 7.86 1.72 2.74
N TRP A 312 7.53 2.77 3.49
CA TRP A 312 7.79 2.81 4.91
C TRP A 312 6.69 3.53 5.67
N TYR A 313 6.53 3.18 6.94
CA TYR A 313 5.58 3.78 7.86
C TYR A 313 6.25 4.12 9.21
N PRO A 314 5.92 5.26 9.82
CA PRO A 314 6.40 5.61 11.15
C PRO A 314 5.76 4.71 12.21
N ALA A 315 6.59 4.18 13.11
CA ALA A 315 6.16 3.39 14.25
C ALA A 315 6.87 3.88 15.52
N TYR A 316 6.12 3.98 16.61
CA TYR A 316 6.61 4.51 17.88
C TYR A 316 6.51 3.47 18.99
N GLU A 317 7.48 3.47 19.89
CA GLU A 317 7.33 2.86 21.20
C GLU A 317 7.52 3.95 22.25
N ILE A 318 6.53 4.07 23.13
CA ILE A 318 6.51 5.09 24.17
C ILE A 318 6.60 4.36 25.50
N CYS A 319 7.71 4.54 26.20
CA CYS A 319 7.92 3.93 27.51
C CYS A 319 7.86 5.02 28.58
N PHE A 320 6.83 4.96 29.41
CA PHE A 320 6.69 5.78 30.61
C PHE A 320 7.27 5.04 31.80
N ASN A 321 8.18 5.70 32.51
CA ASN A 321 8.66 5.23 33.81
C ASN A 321 8.21 6.24 34.86
N SER A 322 7.38 5.78 35.79
CA SER A 322 6.90 6.57 36.91
C SER A 322 7.67 6.17 38.16
N ASN A 323 8.60 7.02 38.60
CA ASN A 323 9.38 6.79 39.82
C ASN A 323 9.11 7.93 40.81
N SER A 324 8.63 7.57 42.00
CA SER A 324 8.30 8.51 43.08
C SER A 324 9.49 9.38 43.56
N THR A 325 10.72 8.95 43.30
CA THR A 325 11.96 9.62 43.76
C THR A 325 12.74 10.37 42.68
N GLN A 326 12.56 10.06 41.39
CA GLN A 326 13.35 10.64 40.28
C GLN A 326 12.51 11.44 39.27
N GLY A 327 11.20 11.54 39.51
CA GLY A 327 10.26 12.15 38.59
C GLY A 327 9.88 11.23 37.44
N ASN A 328 8.86 11.64 36.69
CA ASN A 328 8.35 10.86 35.58
C ASN A 328 9.24 11.08 34.36
N THR A 329 9.61 9.99 33.69
CA THR A 329 10.41 10.04 32.45
C THR A 329 9.68 9.31 31.35
N MET A 330 9.75 9.84 30.14
CA MET A 330 9.20 9.21 28.94
C MET A 330 10.34 8.98 27.95
N LYS A 331 10.49 7.75 27.48
CA LYS A 331 11.37 7.41 26.38
C LYS A 331 10.54 7.15 25.14
N LEU A 332 10.75 7.96 24.10
CA LEU A 332 10.16 7.78 22.78
C LEU A 332 11.19 7.12 21.87
N ASN A 333 10.96 5.88 21.49
CA ASN A 333 11.70 5.23 20.42
C ASN A 333 10.94 5.41 19.11
N TYR A 334 11.58 6.02 18.13
CA TYR A 334 11.03 6.23 16.81
C TYR A 334 11.65 5.24 15.82
N TYR A 335 10.80 4.49 15.13
CA TYR A 335 11.16 3.48 14.17
C TYR A 335 10.52 3.76 12.81
N ALA A 336 11.18 3.31 11.74
CA ALA A 336 10.55 3.08 10.45
C ALA A 336 10.26 1.60 10.29
N LYS A 337 9.01 1.28 9.97
CA LYS A 337 8.62 -0.03 9.47
C LYS A 337 8.72 0.00 7.95
N ILE A 338 9.69 -0.70 7.39
CA ILE A 338 9.98 -0.76 5.96
C ILE A 338 9.40 -2.07 5.43
N GLU A 339 8.60 -2.00 4.37
CA GLU A 339 8.11 -3.18 3.64
C GLU A 339 8.58 -3.05 2.19
N GLN A 340 9.18 -4.13 1.67
CA GLN A 340 9.68 -4.11 0.30
C GLN A 340 9.53 -5.48 -0.37
N SER A 341 9.22 -5.45 -1.66
CA SER A 341 9.10 -6.62 -2.53
C SER A 341 9.72 -6.30 -3.90
N THR A 342 10.91 -5.68 -3.87
CA THR A 342 11.61 -5.18 -5.06
C THR A 342 12.37 -6.28 -5.81
N GLY A 343 12.41 -7.50 -5.29
CA GLY A 343 13.21 -8.60 -5.83
C GLY A 343 14.70 -8.49 -5.50
N GLU A 344 15.12 -7.43 -4.81
CA GLU A 344 16.49 -7.24 -4.34
C GLU A 344 16.53 -7.27 -2.81
N ASP A 345 17.41 -8.10 -2.26
CA ASP A 345 17.71 -8.07 -0.82
C ASP A 345 18.70 -6.94 -0.53
N TRP A 346 18.30 -6.00 0.33
CA TRP A 346 19.17 -4.91 0.75
C TRP A 346 20.01 -5.38 1.92
N ILE A 347 21.15 -6.02 1.66
CA ILE A 347 22.04 -6.57 2.70
C ILE A 347 23.04 -5.50 3.13
N ASP A 348 23.11 -5.23 4.43
CA ASP A 348 24.01 -4.22 5.03
C ASP A 348 23.99 -2.87 4.29
N ALA A 349 22.80 -2.43 3.87
CA ALA A 349 22.65 -1.21 3.09
C ALA A 349 22.63 0.04 4.00
N PRO A 350 23.37 1.12 3.67
CA PRO A 350 23.22 2.41 4.32
C PRO A 350 21.85 3.02 4.01
N LEU A 351 20.93 2.98 4.98
CA LEU A 351 19.56 3.44 4.79
C LEU A 351 19.40 4.92 5.14
N THR A 352 18.66 5.61 4.28
CA THR A 352 18.12 6.94 4.52
C THR A 352 16.62 6.89 4.32
N ILE A 353 15.85 7.48 5.20
CA ILE A 353 14.40 7.53 5.11
C ILE A 353 14.00 8.96 4.78
N ASN A 354 13.07 9.12 3.84
CA ASN A 354 12.56 10.41 3.44
C ASN A 354 11.03 10.40 3.49
N THR A 355 10.45 11.48 4.02
CA THR A 355 9.00 11.67 4.13
C THR A 355 8.37 12.19 2.84
N VAL A 356 9.17 12.50 1.82
CA VAL A 356 8.65 12.98 0.53
C VAL A 356 8.01 11.84 -0.23
N ARG A 357 6.88 12.14 -0.86
CA ARG A 357 6.38 11.36 -1.98
C ARG A 357 6.98 11.95 -3.25
N PRO A 358 7.95 11.29 -3.90
CA PRO A 358 8.31 11.65 -5.27
C PRO A 358 7.03 11.59 -6.13
N SER A 359 6.49 12.75 -6.47
CA SER A 359 5.39 12.90 -7.41
C SER A 359 5.99 13.19 -8.77
N THR A 360 5.66 12.38 -9.76
CA THR A 360 6.12 12.55 -11.16
C THR A 360 5.46 13.76 -11.83
N ASP A 361 4.27 14.16 -11.35
CA ASP A 361 3.45 15.18 -12.00
C ASP A 361 3.60 16.56 -11.35
N PHE A 362 4.55 17.35 -11.85
CA PHE A 362 4.73 18.76 -11.48
C PHE A 362 3.89 19.72 -12.34
N THR A 363 2.86 19.23 -13.03
CA THR A 363 2.01 20.09 -13.84
C THR A 363 1.15 20.97 -12.94
N ILE A 364 1.28 22.29 -13.10
CA ILE A 364 0.44 23.25 -12.38
C ILE A 364 -1.01 22.99 -12.83
N PRO A 365 -1.92 22.59 -11.92
CA PRO A 365 -3.31 22.34 -12.30
C PRO A 365 -3.90 23.64 -12.84
N LYS A 366 -4.50 23.59 -14.03
CA LYS A 366 -5.17 24.74 -14.61
C LYS A 366 -6.45 25.01 -13.82
N LEU A 367 -6.56 26.21 -13.24
CA LEU A 367 -7.76 26.64 -12.54
C LEU A 367 -8.90 26.83 -13.56
N GLY A 368 -9.97 26.02 -13.45
CA GLY A 368 -11.19 26.23 -14.22
C GLY A 368 -11.95 27.46 -13.74
N THR A 369 -12.65 28.14 -14.65
CA THR A 369 -13.55 29.26 -14.29
C THR A 369 -14.79 28.72 -13.58
N LYS A 370 -15.03 29.14 -12.32
CA LYS A 370 -16.31 28.88 -11.65
C LYS A 370 -17.39 29.81 -12.23
N ILE A 371 -18.28 29.25 -13.04
CA ILE A 371 -19.44 29.98 -13.56
C ILE A 371 -20.63 29.71 -12.64
N ALA A 372 -21.17 30.77 -12.03
CA ALA A 372 -22.42 30.69 -11.28
C ALA A 372 -23.60 30.79 -12.25
N PHE A 373 -24.42 29.74 -12.33
CA PHE A 373 -25.67 29.77 -13.08
C PHE A 373 -26.84 29.92 -12.11
N LEU A 374 -27.71 30.88 -12.35
CA LEU A 374 -28.98 31.01 -11.64
C LEU A 374 -29.96 30.01 -12.27
N SER A 375 -30.12 28.83 -11.66
CA SER A 375 -31.15 27.87 -12.06
C SER A 375 -32.52 28.48 -11.81
N ARG A 376 -33.17 29.00 -12.86
CA ARG A 376 -34.59 29.33 -12.79
C ARG A 376 -35.35 28.00 -12.71
N PRO A 377 -36.19 27.77 -11.68
CA PRO A 377 -37.03 26.58 -11.68
C PRO A 377 -37.83 26.59 -12.98
N SER A 378 -37.72 25.51 -13.76
CA SER A 378 -38.52 25.32 -14.97
C SER A 378 -39.97 25.48 -14.58
N GLN A 379 -40.68 26.44 -15.18
CA GLN A 379 -42.11 26.55 -14.95
C GLN A 379 -42.74 25.20 -15.29
N PRO A 380 -43.63 24.65 -14.43
CA PRO A 380 -44.34 23.44 -14.78
C PRO A 380 -45.08 23.71 -16.08
N VAL A 381 -44.71 22.97 -17.13
CA VAL A 381 -45.50 22.93 -18.36
C VAL A 381 -46.82 22.29 -17.95
N PHE A 382 -47.86 23.12 -17.75
CA PHE A 382 -49.22 22.62 -17.70
C PHE A 382 -49.52 22.04 -19.08
N GLY A 383 -49.29 20.73 -19.21
CA GLY A 383 -49.65 19.98 -20.39
C GLY A 383 -51.16 20.10 -20.58
N ASN A 384 -51.57 20.81 -21.62
CA ASN A 384 -52.94 20.80 -22.10
C ASN A 384 -53.27 19.36 -22.47
N THR A 385 -53.98 18.69 -21.56
CA THR A 385 -54.53 17.36 -21.81
C THR A 385 -55.69 17.56 -22.77
N THR A 386 -55.40 17.52 -24.07
CA THR A 386 -56.42 17.31 -25.08
C THR A 386 -56.97 15.90 -24.90
N LEU A 387 -58.13 15.83 -24.27
CA LEU A 387 -59.09 14.74 -24.38
C LEU A 387 -59.37 14.48 -25.87
N PHE A 388 -58.69 13.50 -26.44
CA PHE A 388 -59.16 12.79 -27.63
C PHE A 388 -59.09 11.30 -27.34
N GLY A 389 -60.26 10.71 -27.22
CA GLY A 389 -60.43 9.33 -26.81
C GLY A 389 -60.09 8.35 -27.92
N THR A 390 -59.52 7.22 -27.51
CA THR A 390 -59.67 5.93 -28.16
C THR A 390 -59.61 4.85 -27.09
N ARG A 391 -60.68 4.04 -27.03
CA ARG A 391 -60.78 2.83 -26.21
C ARG A 391 -59.65 1.85 -26.55
N PRO A 392 -59.26 1.01 -25.58
CA PRO A 392 -59.41 -0.41 -25.86
C PRO A 392 -60.11 -1.17 -24.73
N ASN A 393 -60.95 -2.10 -25.17
CA ASN A 393 -61.56 -3.18 -24.40
C ASN A 393 -60.50 -4.19 -23.93
N GLY A 394 -60.72 -4.73 -22.72
CA GLY A 394 -60.50 -6.14 -22.41
C GLY A 394 -59.14 -6.54 -21.84
N GLY A 395 -59.11 -6.93 -20.56
CA GLY A 395 -58.02 -7.72 -19.99
C GLY A 395 -57.72 -7.44 -18.51
N THR A 396 -58.52 -8.06 -17.64
CA THR A 396 -58.31 -8.41 -16.22
C THR A 396 -56.84 -8.69 -15.82
N LEU A 397 -56.35 -8.63 -14.57
CA LEU A 397 -56.72 -8.11 -13.25
C LEU A 397 -55.56 -8.59 -12.33
N GLY A 398 -55.04 -7.74 -11.44
CA GLY A 398 -54.15 -8.13 -10.32
C GLY A 398 -52.65 -8.01 -10.63
N THR A 399 -51.78 -7.55 -9.74
CA THR A 399 -51.89 -7.27 -8.29
C THR A 399 -50.85 -6.20 -7.91
N ALA A 400 -51.17 -5.47 -6.86
CA ALA A 400 -50.36 -4.41 -6.28
C ALA A 400 -49.07 -4.93 -5.66
N ALA A 401 -47.97 -4.19 -5.85
CA ALA A 401 -46.82 -4.20 -4.96
C ALA A 401 -46.57 -2.76 -4.50
N SER A 402 -46.91 -2.49 -3.24
CA SER A 402 -46.52 -1.28 -2.53
C SER A 402 -45.00 -1.30 -2.25
N PRO A 403 -44.35 -0.13 -2.18
CA PRO A 403 -42.96 -0.03 -1.74
C PRO A 403 -42.90 0.09 -0.22
N ASN A 404 -42.02 -0.68 0.42
CA ASN A 404 -41.68 -0.47 1.84
C ASN A 404 -40.26 0.07 1.99
N VAL A 405 -40.19 1.11 2.80
CA VAL A 405 -39.03 1.84 3.29
C VAL A 405 -38.68 1.28 4.68
N PHE A 406 -37.39 1.07 4.94
CA PHE A 406 -36.69 1.18 6.24
C PHE A 406 -37.27 0.49 7.49
N SER A 407 -36.52 -0.47 8.05
CA SER A 407 -36.35 -0.61 9.51
C SER A 407 -35.13 -1.47 9.85
N SER A 408 -34.43 -1.00 10.88
CA SER A 408 -33.39 -1.61 11.68
C SER A 408 -33.82 -2.87 12.45
N ALA A 409 -32.78 -3.65 12.83
CA ALA A 409 -32.51 -4.23 14.16
C ALA A 409 -32.50 -5.77 14.31
N THR A 410 -31.45 -6.21 15.03
CA THR A 410 -31.29 -7.39 15.92
C THR A 410 -30.78 -8.76 15.41
N ASN A 411 -29.99 -9.33 16.35
CA ASN A 411 -29.52 -10.71 16.58
C ASN A 411 -28.28 -11.19 15.81
N SER A 412 -27.14 -11.55 16.42
CA SER A 412 -26.77 -12.38 17.59
C SER A 412 -26.51 -13.86 17.25
N GLY A 413 -25.29 -14.33 17.56
CA GLY A 413 -24.81 -15.72 17.54
C GLY A 413 -24.29 -16.15 16.16
N SER A 414 -23.11 -16.75 15.98
CA SER A 414 -22.36 -17.68 16.84
C SER A 414 -20.89 -17.81 16.41
N ASN A 415 -20.03 -17.97 17.42
CA ASN A 415 -18.70 -18.62 17.47
C ASN A 415 -18.00 -19.08 16.19
N GLU A 416 -16.73 -18.67 16.03
CA GLU A 416 -15.65 -19.57 15.64
C GLU A 416 -14.33 -19.14 16.31
N GLU A 417 -13.70 -20.12 16.96
CA GLU A 417 -12.41 -20.04 17.64
C GLU A 417 -11.27 -19.86 16.63
N CYS A 418 -10.32 -18.96 16.91
CA CYS A 418 -9.01 -19.00 16.26
C CYS A 418 -7.91 -19.04 17.31
N SER A 419 -7.21 -20.18 17.35
CA SER A 419 -6.18 -20.54 18.31
C SER A 419 -4.91 -19.70 18.18
N GLN A 420 -4.35 -19.41 19.35
CA GLN A 420 -3.10 -18.70 19.59
C GLN A 420 -1.89 -19.47 19.06
N ARG A 421 -0.93 -18.75 18.45
CA ARG A 421 0.48 -19.14 18.42
C ARG A 421 1.30 -18.08 19.12
N VAL A 422 1.76 -18.43 20.32
CA VAL A 422 2.73 -17.69 21.12
C VAL A 422 4.12 -18.00 20.56
N VAL A 423 4.90 -16.97 20.25
CA VAL A 423 6.35 -17.06 20.03
C VAL A 423 7.02 -16.13 21.05
N PRO A 424 8.02 -16.58 21.82
CA PRO A 424 8.66 -15.77 22.86
C PRO A 424 9.66 -14.75 22.26
N PRO A 425 9.91 -13.60 22.93
CA PRO A 425 10.88 -12.64 22.45
C PRO A 425 12.30 -13.01 22.87
N VAL A 426 13.22 -12.99 21.90
CA VAL A 426 14.67 -13.00 22.10
C VAL A 426 15.12 -11.54 22.31
N ALA A 427 15.77 -11.27 23.43
CA ALA A 427 16.34 -9.96 23.74
C ALA A 427 17.65 -9.74 22.97
N PHE A 428 17.76 -8.63 22.24
CA PHE A 428 19.03 -8.11 21.74
C PHE A 428 19.32 -6.71 22.32
N GLY A 429 20.58 -6.54 22.71
CA GLY A 429 21.08 -5.46 23.56
C GLY A 429 21.14 -4.07 22.93
N LEU A 430 21.25 -3.10 23.84
CA LEU A 430 21.33 -1.66 23.64
C LEU A 430 22.35 -1.27 22.58
N THR A 431 21.89 -0.53 21.57
CA THR A 431 22.76 0.07 20.55
C THR A 431 22.54 1.57 20.42
N LYS A 432 23.67 2.29 20.39
CA LYS A 432 23.80 3.76 20.28
C LYS A 432 23.12 4.30 19.01
N VAL A 433 22.58 5.51 19.15
CA VAL A 433 21.44 6.14 18.45
C VAL A 433 21.86 7.06 17.31
N ALA A 434 21.09 7.03 16.20
CA ALA A 434 21.23 7.85 15.00
C ALA A 434 21.12 9.36 15.19
N SER A 435 22.05 10.10 14.57
CA SER A 435 22.00 11.56 14.41
C SER A 435 21.11 11.99 13.24
N ALA A 436 20.10 12.81 13.51
CA ALA A 436 19.33 13.51 12.48
C ALA A 436 20.14 14.68 11.89
N ILE A 437 20.11 14.85 10.57
CA ILE A 437 20.59 16.06 9.89
C ILE A 437 19.37 16.68 9.22
N ALA A 438 18.86 17.77 9.78
CA ALA A 438 17.84 18.59 9.12
C ALA A 438 18.51 19.32 7.95
N GLY A 439 18.31 18.83 6.73
CA GLY A 439 18.67 19.57 5.52
C GLY A 439 17.71 20.73 5.31
N ASP A 440 18.27 21.88 4.90
CA ASP A 440 17.64 23.21 4.81
C ASP A 440 16.56 23.37 3.71
N THR A 441 15.80 22.31 3.41
CA THR A 441 14.69 22.32 2.45
C THR A 441 13.38 22.06 3.17
N VAL A 442 12.57 23.12 3.31
CA VAL A 442 11.31 23.25 4.07
C VAL A 442 10.17 22.29 3.62
N VAL A 443 10.43 21.28 2.78
CA VAL A 443 9.40 20.39 2.22
C VAL A 443 9.61 18.91 2.60
N SER A 444 10.73 18.55 3.24
CA SER A 444 11.07 17.15 3.50
C SER A 444 11.86 16.95 4.79
N THR A 445 11.56 15.89 5.54
CA THR A 445 12.42 15.44 6.63
C THR A 445 13.20 14.21 6.18
N VAL A 446 14.52 14.26 6.33
CA VAL A 446 15.44 13.19 5.96
C VAL A 446 16.04 12.59 7.23
N PHE A 447 15.85 11.30 7.42
CA PHE A 447 16.39 10.55 8.56
C PHE A 447 17.48 9.61 8.07
N LYS A 448 18.72 9.83 8.50
CA LYS A 448 19.83 8.93 8.22
C LYS A 448 19.88 7.84 9.28
N ILE A 449 19.83 6.57 8.87
CA ILE A 449 20.01 5.45 9.80
C ILE A 449 21.50 5.27 10.04
N GLU A 450 21.91 5.25 11.32
CA GLU A 450 23.33 5.22 11.69
C GLU A 450 24.02 3.91 11.36
N ARG A 451 23.27 2.82 11.41
CA ARG A 451 23.77 1.46 11.19
C ARG A 451 23.20 0.93 9.89
N PRO A 452 24.03 0.33 9.03
CA PRO A 452 23.52 -0.43 7.90
C PRO A 452 22.54 -1.49 8.42
N ALA A 453 21.45 -1.71 7.67
CA ALA A 453 20.44 -2.69 8.03
C ALA A 453 20.18 -3.61 6.84
N THR A 454 19.77 -4.83 7.16
CA THR A 454 19.41 -5.84 6.16
C THR A 454 17.91 -5.95 6.03
N ILE A 455 17.38 -5.63 4.84
CA ILE A 455 15.93 -5.63 4.52
C ILE A 455 15.69 -6.61 3.35
N PRO A 456 15.26 -7.85 3.61
CA PRO A 456 14.99 -8.84 2.57
C PRO A 456 13.73 -8.49 1.76
N SER A 457 13.64 -9.01 0.55
CA SER A 457 12.50 -8.80 -0.37
C SER A 457 11.38 -9.81 -0.11
N ASP A 458 10.87 -9.83 1.13
CA ASP A 458 9.89 -10.81 1.61
C ASP A 458 8.48 -10.22 1.80
N SER A 459 8.24 -8.96 1.41
CA SER A 459 7.03 -8.18 1.72
C SER A 459 6.71 -8.04 3.22
N GLY A 460 7.60 -8.51 4.08
CA GLY A 460 7.50 -8.45 5.52
C GLY A 460 7.83 -7.05 6.04
N GLY A 461 7.23 -6.71 7.18
CA GLY A 461 7.48 -5.45 7.87
C GLY A 461 8.75 -5.49 8.71
N HIS A 462 9.81 -4.84 8.23
CA HIS A 462 11.10 -4.76 8.92
C HIS A 462 11.21 -3.47 9.72
N LYS A 463 11.44 -3.58 11.02
CA LYS A 463 11.49 -2.42 11.93
C LYS A 463 12.93 -1.94 12.10
N VAL A 464 13.22 -0.72 11.67
CA VAL A 464 14.53 -0.06 11.80
C VAL A 464 14.40 1.13 12.74
N MET A 465 15.33 1.26 13.70
CA MET A 465 15.33 2.39 14.64
C MET A 465 15.86 3.65 13.96
N ILE A 466 15.04 4.70 13.96
CA ILE A 466 15.45 6.04 13.53
C ILE A 466 16.17 6.71 14.68
N THR A 467 15.50 6.91 15.82
CA THR A 467 16.12 7.59 16.97
C THR A 467 15.40 7.27 18.28
N SER A 468 16.01 7.67 19.39
CA SER A 468 15.46 7.50 20.73
C SER A 468 15.60 8.80 21.50
N ILE A 469 14.48 9.35 21.97
CA ILE A 469 14.40 10.65 22.62
C ILE A 469 13.88 10.46 24.05
N ASN A 470 14.54 11.08 25.02
CA ASN A 470 14.05 11.14 26.39
C ASN A 470 13.36 12.48 26.61
N MET A 471 12.11 12.44 27.09
CA MET A 471 11.29 13.60 27.38
C MET A 471 10.76 13.52 28.82
N GLN A 472 10.32 14.65 29.35
CA GLN A 472 9.74 14.75 30.69
C GLN A 472 8.21 14.92 30.58
N PRO A 473 7.42 13.88 30.82
CA PRO A 473 5.96 13.95 30.79
C PRO A 473 5.43 14.64 32.06
N THR A 474 4.38 15.43 31.89
CA THR A 474 3.53 15.93 32.97
C THR A 474 2.27 15.08 33.03
N MET A 475 2.08 14.35 34.13
CA MET A 475 0.92 13.49 34.33
C MET A 475 -0.30 14.33 34.69
N ARG A 476 -1.48 13.95 34.19
CA ARG A 476 -2.75 14.61 34.47
C ARG A 476 -3.82 13.57 34.73
N HIS A 477 -4.63 13.83 35.74
CA HIS A 477 -5.81 13.04 36.04
C HIS A 477 -7.05 13.81 35.60
N GLU A 478 -7.88 13.17 34.81
CA GLU A 478 -9.12 13.74 34.29
C GLU A 478 -10.29 12.85 34.67
N ALA A 479 -11.38 13.45 35.15
CA ALA A 479 -12.61 12.75 35.47
C ALA A 479 -13.81 13.46 34.84
N ILE A 480 -14.73 12.67 34.27
CA ILE A 480 -16.00 13.14 33.71
C ILE A 480 -17.13 12.38 34.41
N PRO A 481 -17.46 12.72 35.67
CA PRO A 481 -18.27 11.88 36.55
C PRO A 481 -19.69 11.63 36.02
N ALA A 482 -20.29 12.63 35.36
CA ALA A 482 -21.60 12.52 34.72
C ALA A 482 -21.67 11.45 33.61
N LYS A 483 -20.54 11.08 33.00
CA LYS A 483 -20.44 10.03 31.97
C LYS A 483 -19.86 8.73 32.50
N SER A 484 -18.83 8.81 33.34
CA SER A 484 -18.17 7.66 33.93
C SER A 484 -17.54 8.01 35.28
N GLY A 485 -17.71 7.15 36.28
CA GLY A 485 -17.01 7.28 37.57
C GLY A 485 -15.52 6.90 37.54
N ASN A 486 -14.95 6.64 36.36
CA ASN A 486 -13.54 6.30 36.20
C ASN A 486 -12.69 7.56 36.07
N VAL A 487 -11.48 7.51 36.62
CA VAL A 487 -10.45 8.54 36.43
C VAL A 487 -9.51 8.12 35.33
N PHE A 488 -9.33 8.99 34.34
CA PHE A 488 -8.43 8.77 33.21
C PHE A 488 -7.09 9.43 33.50
N LEU A 489 -6.02 8.68 33.25
CA LEU A 489 -4.65 9.18 33.33
C LEU A 489 -4.20 9.58 31.93
N SER A 490 -3.75 10.81 31.78
CA SER A 490 -3.12 11.31 30.56
C SER A 490 -1.72 11.85 30.86
N ALA A 491 -0.84 11.81 29.87
CA ALA A 491 0.50 12.36 29.95
C ALA A 491 0.66 13.44 28.89
N SER A 492 0.93 14.67 29.32
CA SER A 492 1.25 15.78 28.44
C SER A 492 2.75 15.93 28.30
N VAL A 493 3.22 16.02 27.07
CA VAL A 493 4.64 16.00 26.74
C VAL A 493 4.95 17.11 25.75
N LEU A 494 6.08 17.78 25.94
CA LEU A 494 6.61 18.75 24.99
C LEU A 494 7.52 18.02 23.99
N ASN A 495 7.31 18.22 22.69
CA ASN A 495 8.22 17.68 21.69
C ASN A 495 9.55 18.44 21.74
N SER A 496 10.53 17.87 22.44
CA SER A 496 11.89 18.41 22.59
C SER A 496 12.82 18.06 21.42
N SER A 497 12.32 17.36 20.39
CA SER A 497 13.13 17.01 19.23
C SER A 497 13.24 18.18 18.24
N LEU A 498 14.28 18.14 17.39
CA LEU A 498 14.52 19.16 16.36
C LEU A 498 13.66 18.94 15.09
N PHE A 499 12.81 17.92 15.07
CA PHE A 499 12.03 17.53 13.91
C PHE A 499 10.56 17.28 14.30
N PRO A 500 9.61 17.44 13.36
CA PRO A 500 8.22 17.11 13.63
C PRO A 500 8.04 15.60 13.78
N LEU A 501 7.27 15.18 14.78
CA LEU A 501 6.79 13.80 14.89
C LEU A 501 5.72 13.58 13.82
N ILE A 502 5.90 12.55 13.01
CA ILE A 502 5.02 12.23 11.88
C ILE A 502 3.88 11.32 12.37
N PRO A 503 2.64 11.48 11.90
CA PRO A 503 1.53 10.63 12.33
C PRO A 503 1.83 9.14 12.12
N GLY A 504 1.67 8.33 13.17
CA GLY A 504 2.00 6.91 13.13
C GLY A 504 1.49 6.12 14.33
N GLU A 505 1.53 4.79 14.25
CA GLU A 505 1.11 3.91 15.34
C GLU A 505 2.13 3.93 16.48
N ALA A 506 1.63 3.90 17.72
CA ALA A 506 2.43 3.85 18.93
C ALA A 506 2.06 2.67 19.82
N SER A 507 3.06 1.93 20.28
CA SER A 507 2.91 1.00 21.40
C SER A 507 3.27 1.72 22.70
N VAL A 508 2.34 1.76 23.65
CA VAL A 508 2.51 2.46 24.93
C VAL A 508 2.79 1.47 26.04
N TYR A 509 3.90 1.71 26.76
CA TYR A 509 4.37 0.93 27.88
C TYR A 509 4.43 1.81 29.13
N LEU A 510 3.98 1.30 30.27
CA LEU A 510 4.15 1.93 31.59
C LEU A 510 4.92 0.96 32.48
N ASN A 511 6.03 1.39 33.06
CA ASN A 511 6.90 0.57 33.91
C ASN A 511 7.24 -0.78 33.24
N ASN A 512 7.60 -0.73 31.95
CA ASN A 512 7.91 -1.87 31.08
C ASN A 512 6.74 -2.84 30.78
N ILE A 513 5.50 -2.50 31.14
CA ILE A 513 4.30 -3.29 30.85
C ILE A 513 3.55 -2.66 29.68
N PHE A 514 3.19 -3.46 28.68
CA PHE A 514 2.37 -3.00 27.55
C PHE A 514 0.95 -2.71 28.02
N ILE A 515 0.50 -1.46 27.86
CA ILE A 515 -0.86 -1.03 28.22
C ILE A 515 -1.77 -1.02 27.00
N ALA A 516 -1.34 -0.32 25.94
CA ALA A 516 -2.22 0.01 24.83
C ALA A 516 -1.48 0.26 23.52
N LYS A 517 -2.22 0.13 22.42
CA LYS A 517 -1.88 0.76 21.15
C LYS A 517 -2.54 2.14 21.11
N SER A 518 -1.78 3.12 20.64
CA SER A 518 -2.22 4.50 20.43
C SER A 518 -1.73 4.99 19.07
N SER A 519 -2.04 6.23 18.71
CA SER A 519 -1.47 6.89 17.54
C SER A 519 -0.87 8.23 17.93
N VAL A 520 0.33 8.50 17.42
CA VAL A 520 0.94 9.83 17.50
C VAL A 520 0.36 10.65 16.36
N LYS A 521 -0.07 11.88 16.65
CA LYS A 521 -0.51 12.85 15.62
C LYS A 521 0.71 13.58 15.04
N ALA A 522 0.49 14.47 14.08
CA ALA A 522 1.55 15.37 13.64
C ALA A 522 1.84 16.34 14.80
N VAL A 523 3.09 16.38 15.27
CA VAL A 523 3.51 17.27 16.38
C VAL A 523 4.78 17.98 15.99
N SER A 524 4.73 19.30 15.89
CA SER A 524 5.87 20.15 15.53
C SER A 524 6.92 20.21 16.64
N PRO A 525 8.17 20.60 16.36
CA PRO A 525 9.14 20.93 17.40
C PRO A 525 8.57 21.96 18.38
N ASN A 526 8.77 21.75 19.68
CA ASN A 526 8.23 22.57 20.78
C ASN A 526 6.70 22.65 20.87
N GLU A 527 5.98 21.82 20.11
CA GLU A 527 4.54 21.64 20.30
C GLU A 527 4.30 20.60 21.38
N ARG A 528 3.28 20.82 22.20
CA ARG A 528 2.89 19.85 23.22
C ARG A 528 1.80 18.91 22.72
N PHE A 529 1.83 17.69 23.19
CA PHE A 529 0.91 16.63 22.80
C PHE A 529 0.56 15.76 24.00
N ILE A 530 -0.57 15.06 23.90
CA ILE A 530 -1.16 14.33 25.02
C ILE A 530 -1.36 12.87 24.63
N PHE A 531 -1.00 11.97 25.53
CA PHE A 531 -1.30 10.55 25.44
C PHE A 531 -2.21 10.11 26.57
N SER A 532 -3.28 9.39 26.24
CA SER A 532 -4.09 8.69 27.23
C SER A 532 -3.40 7.40 27.65
N LEU A 533 -3.16 7.23 28.96
CA LEU A 533 -2.53 6.05 29.57
C LEU A 533 -3.55 5.06 30.13
N GLY A 534 -4.84 5.37 30.04
CA GLY A 534 -5.94 4.51 30.46
C GLY A 534 -6.57 4.94 31.78
N ILE A 535 -7.18 3.99 32.47
CA ILE A 535 -7.91 4.22 33.73
C ILE A 535 -6.96 4.03 34.91
N ASP A 536 -6.98 4.99 35.84
CA ASP A 536 -6.24 4.90 37.10
C ASP A 536 -7.15 4.38 38.21
N HIS A 537 -7.08 3.07 38.50
CA HIS A 537 -7.94 2.43 39.50
C HIS A 537 -7.63 2.83 40.95
N ALA A 538 -6.49 3.50 41.21
CA ALA A 538 -6.13 3.99 42.54
C ALA A 538 -6.85 5.30 42.93
N VAL A 539 -7.56 5.92 41.99
CA VAL A 539 -8.37 7.11 42.26
C VAL A 539 -9.82 6.77 42.00
N LYS A 540 -10.67 6.91 43.01
CA LYS A 540 -12.10 6.59 42.92
C LYS A 540 -12.92 7.86 42.97
N VAL A 541 -13.90 7.96 42.07
CA VAL A 541 -14.87 9.06 42.05
C VAL A 541 -16.26 8.50 42.33
N ASP A 542 -16.90 9.04 43.36
CA ASP A 542 -18.26 8.70 43.78
C ASP A 542 -19.18 9.89 43.46
N TYR A 543 -20.01 9.71 42.45
CA TYR A 543 -20.93 10.73 41.92
C TYR A 543 -22.31 10.53 42.55
N LYS A 544 -22.70 11.42 43.47
CA LYS A 544 -24.00 11.31 44.17
C LYS A 544 -25.15 11.77 43.28
N PRO A 545 -26.38 11.27 43.50
CA PRO A 545 -27.55 11.81 42.80
C PRO A 545 -27.69 13.31 43.03
N ALA A 546 -27.95 14.07 41.97
CA ALA A 546 -28.19 15.50 42.06
C ALA A 546 -29.42 15.81 42.90
N LEU A 547 -29.35 16.88 43.69
CA LEU A 547 -30.50 17.44 44.39
C LEU A 547 -31.01 18.65 43.61
N GLU A 548 -32.29 18.61 43.24
CA GLU A 548 -32.95 19.69 42.50
C GLU A 548 -34.02 20.34 43.36
N PHE A 549 -33.92 21.65 43.53
CA PHE A 549 -34.87 22.46 44.28
C PHE A 549 -35.53 23.45 43.31
N THR A 550 -36.85 23.37 43.17
CA THR A 550 -37.61 24.32 42.33
C THR A 550 -38.38 25.30 43.21
N GLU A 551 -38.12 26.58 43.02
CA GLU A 551 -38.80 27.67 43.72
C GLU A 551 -39.50 28.61 42.73
N LYS A 552 -40.70 29.08 43.08
CA LYS A 552 -41.41 30.10 42.31
C LYS A 552 -41.04 31.48 42.84
N ILE A 553 -40.49 32.33 41.98
CA ILE A 553 -39.97 33.65 42.36
C ILE A 553 -40.95 34.76 41.95
N GLY A 554 -41.25 35.67 42.90
CA GLY A 554 -42.05 36.89 42.70
C GLY A 554 -43.40 36.93 43.44
N THR A 555 -43.89 38.13 43.76
CA THR A 555 -45.18 38.38 44.46
C THR A 555 -46.41 37.91 43.66
N ILE A 556 -46.23 37.75 42.35
CA ILE A 556 -47.08 37.00 41.42
C ILE A 556 -46.08 36.08 40.70
N ALA A 557 -46.16 34.77 40.88
CA ALA A 557 -45.19 33.80 40.37
C ALA A 557 -45.09 33.82 38.83
N LYS A 558 -44.25 34.70 38.29
CA LYS A 558 -43.97 34.84 36.85
C LYS A 558 -42.73 34.05 36.41
N TRP A 559 -41.85 33.75 37.35
CA TRP A 559 -40.56 33.10 37.12
C TRP A 559 -40.41 31.86 38.00
N SER A 560 -39.75 30.85 37.47
CA SER A 560 -39.34 29.64 38.17
C SER A 560 -37.82 29.63 38.26
N SER A 561 -37.29 29.23 39.41
CA SER A 561 -35.87 29.00 39.62
C SER A 561 -35.63 27.55 39.97
N ILE A 562 -34.74 26.89 39.23
CA ILE A 562 -34.22 25.57 39.56
C ILE A 562 -32.83 25.77 40.11
N THR A 563 -32.61 25.30 41.34
CA THR A 563 -31.28 25.16 41.93
C THR A 563 -30.88 23.69 41.84
N HIS A 564 -29.76 23.44 41.18
CA HIS A 564 -29.20 22.11 41.03
C HIS A 564 -27.93 22.01 41.88
N GLU A 565 -27.84 20.96 42.68
CA GLU A 565 -26.73 20.71 43.60
C GLU A 565 -26.18 19.30 43.37
N GLN A 566 -24.93 19.24 42.91
CA GLN A 566 -24.22 18.01 42.56
C GLN A 566 -23.01 17.82 43.48
N LYS A 567 -22.99 16.69 44.19
CA LYS A 567 -21.92 16.31 45.12
C LYS A 567 -21.04 15.23 44.52
N ILE A 568 -19.74 15.50 44.45
CA ILE A 568 -18.72 14.62 43.87
C ILE A 568 -17.65 14.35 44.92
N ILE A 569 -17.41 13.08 45.24
CA ILE A 569 -16.40 12.69 46.23
C ILE A 569 -15.26 11.99 45.51
N ILE A 570 -14.05 12.53 45.65
CA ILE A 570 -12.83 11.97 45.06
C ILE A 570 -12.00 11.35 46.17
N LYS A 571 -11.56 10.10 45.98
CA LYS A 571 -10.74 9.36 46.94
C LYS A 571 -9.42 8.99 46.30
N ASN A 572 -8.32 9.49 46.86
CA ASN A 572 -6.97 9.12 46.44
C ASN A 572 -6.45 7.96 47.31
N THR A 573 -6.21 6.79 46.73
CA THR A 573 -5.60 5.65 47.45
C THR A 573 -4.13 5.46 47.13
N LYS A 574 -3.47 6.45 46.52
CA LYS A 574 -2.03 6.42 46.25
C LYS A 574 -1.21 6.97 47.41
N ASP A 575 0.07 6.62 47.41
CA ASP A 575 1.09 7.18 48.30
C ASP A 575 1.57 8.58 47.88
N GLU A 576 1.13 9.06 46.70
CA GLU A 576 1.49 10.35 46.12
C GLU A 576 0.29 11.31 46.06
N ARG A 577 0.56 12.61 46.18
CA ARG A 577 -0.44 13.65 45.94
C ARG A 577 -0.80 13.71 44.46
N ILE A 578 -2.07 13.92 44.15
CA ILE A 578 -2.57 13.98 42.77
C ILE A 578 -3.25 15.31 42.49
N LEU A 579 -3.10 15.80 41.25
CA LEU A 579 -3.90 16.90 40.71
C LEU A 579 -4.90 16.32 39.73
N ILE A 580 -6.18 16.45 40.06
CA ILE A 580 -7.30 15.92 39.26
C ILE A 580 -8.18 17.05 38.76
N THR A 581 -8.47 17.05 37.46
CA THR A 581 -9.41 17.95 36.82
C THR A 581 -10.74 17.24 36.62
N VAL A 582 -11.79 17.77 37.24
CA VAL A 582 -13.16 17.28 37.10
C VAL A 582 -13.89 18.14 36.07
N HIS A 583 -14.48 17.48 35.08
CA HIS A 583 -15.33 18.11 34.07
C HIS A 583 -16.80 17.89 34.41
N GLU A 584 -17.54 18.97 34.60
CA GLU A 584 -18.96 18.94 34.94
C GLU A 584 -19.79 19.86 34.03
N HIS A 585 -21.04 19.50 33.79
CA HIS A 585 -21.92 20.29 32.93
C HIS A 585 -22.42 21.53 33.67
N VAL A 586 -22.27 22.70 33.04
CA VAL A 586 -22.98 23.93 33.42
C VAL A 586 -23.83 24.35 32.23
N PRO A 587 -25.17 24.48 32.37
CA PRO A 587 -26.03 24.76 31.23
C PRO A 587 -25.68 26.09 30.55
N LYS A 588 -25.48 26.07 29.23
CA LYS A 588 -25.36 27.28 28.41
C LYS A 588 -26.73 27.64 27.82
N THR A 589 -27.11 28.91 27.90
CA THR A 589 -28.32 29.43 27.28
C THR A 589 -28.00 30.37 26.13
N ASN A 590 -28.77 30.28 25.04
CA ASN A 590 -28.78 31.25 23.95
C ASN A 590 -29.97 32.24 24.06
N ASP A 591 -30.89 31.98 24.99
CA ASP A 591 -32.09 32.80 25.20
C ASP A 591 -31.86 33.81 26.34
N GLU A 592 -32.05 35.09 26.05
CA GLU A 592 -31.94 36.19 27.04
C GLU A 592 -32.94 36.07 28.20
N LYS A 593 -34.02 35.30 28.01
CA LYS A 593 -35.05 35.05 29.01
C LYS A 593 -34.66 33.97 30.02
N ILE A 594 -33.57 33.25 29.80
CA ILE A 594 -33.07 32.24 30.75
C ILE A 594 -31.77 32.78 31.33
N LYS A 595 -31.66 32.79 32.66
CA LYS A 595 -30.43 33.21 33.34
C LYS A 595 -29.85 32.02 34.08
N VAL A 596 -28.60 31.68 33.79
CA VAL A 596 -27.86 30.62 34.48
C VAL A 596 -26.75 31.27 35.30
N ASN A 597 -26.69 30.94 36.59
CA ASN A 597 -25.70 31.45 37.53
C ASN A 597 -24.99 30.27 38.20
N LEU A 598 -23.66 30.21 38.12
CA LEU A 598 -22.85 29.28 38.90
C LEU A 598 -22.68 29.85 40.33
N ILE A 599 -23.12 29.09 41.34
CA ILE A 599 -23.06 29.47 42.76
C ILE A 599 -21.80 28.89 43.44
N SER A 600 -21.44 27.66 43.09
CA SER A 600 -20.24 26.97 43.60
C SER A 600 -19.69 26.04 42.52
N PRO A 601 -18.37 25.97 42.29
CA PRO A 601 -17.29 26.71 42.97
C PRO A 601 -17.21 28.20 42.57
N VAL A 602 -16.51 29.00 43.37
CA VAL A 602 -16.15 30.37 43.00
C VAL A 602 -15.09 30.31 41.90
N LEU A 603 -15.37 30.94 40.75
CA LEU A 603 -14.44 30.98 39.62
C LEU A 603 -13.21 31.84 39.94
N ASP A 604 -12.04 31.40 39.50
CA ASP A 604 -10.81 32.18 39.68
C ASP A 604 -10.83 33.46 38.84
N ALA A 605 -10.23 34.54 39.34
CA ALA A 605 -10.21 35.86 38.69
C ALA A 605 -9.56 35.88 37.29
N LYS A 606 -8.86 34.81 36.88
CA LYS A 606 -8.29 34.61 35.53
C LYS A 606 -9.16 33.73 34.59
N GLY A 607 -10.23 33.10 35.09
CA GLY A 607 -11.08 32.16 34.37
C GLY A 607 -12.51 32.67 34.08
N ALA A 608 -12.79 33.94 34.37
CA ALA A 608 -14.11 34.55 34.19
C ALA A 608 -14.37 35.08 32.75
N GLU A 609 -13.32 35.24 31.94
CA GLU A 609 -13.43 35.47 30.50
C GLU A 609 -12.91 34.22 29.80
N GLY A 610 -13.64 33.73 28.80
CA GLY A 610 -13.35 32.50 28.06
C GLY A 610 -11.98 32.54 27.40
N ALA A 611 -10.94 32.26 28.18
CA ALA A 611 -9.57 32.14 27.73
C ALA A 611 -9.49 30.84 26.92
N GLU A 612 -9.46 30.99 25.59
CA GLU A 612 -8.92 29.97 24.72
C GLU A 612 -7.47 29.71 25.16
N SER A 613 -7.25 28.71 26.01
CA SER A 613 -5.99 27.98 25.95
C SER A 613 -6.03 27.15 24.68
N GLN A 614 -5.70 27.80 23.54
CA GLN A 614 -4.95 27.11 22.51
C GLN A 614 -3.79 26.43 23.24
N ASP A 615 -3.71 25.11 23.10
CA ASP A 615 -2.93 24.17 23.91
C ASP A 615 -3.68 23.68 25.16
N SER A 616 -4.52 22.65 24.96
CA SER A 616 -4.99 21.69 25.98
C SER A 616 -3.86 20.98 26.74
N ALA A 617 -2.61 21.35 26.46
CA ALA A 617 -1.40 20.71 26.86
C ALA A 617 -0.65 21.46 27.98
N ASP A 618 -1.21 22.51 28.58
CA ASP A 618 -0.60 23.22 29.73
C ASP A 618 -0.86 22.55 31.09
N THR A 619 0.09 22.66 32.01
CA THR A 619 0.07 22.02 33.34
C THR A 619 -1.17 22.47 34.13
N PRO A 620 -1.97 21.53 34.69
CA PRO A 620 -3.17 21.89 35.43
C PRO A 620 -2.78 22.62 36.71
N SER A 621 -3.29 23.84 36.88
CA SER A 621 -3.19 24.61 38.11
C SER A 621 -4.47 24.41 38.94
N PRO A 622 -4.40 24.27 40.28
CA PRO A 622 -5.58 24.24 41.13
C PRO A 622 -6.49 25.45 40.87
N GLY A 623 -7.78 25.22 40.73
CA GLY A 623 -8.72 26.27 40.35
C GLY A 623 -9.97 25.80 39.61
N ALA A 624 -10.96 26.68 39.52
CA ALA A 624 -12.21 26.44 38.80
C ALA A 624 -12.40 27.44 37.67
N ARG A 625 -12.67 26.93 36.46
CA ARG A 625 -12.87 27.73 35.24
C ARG A 625 -13.99 27.16 34.37
N LEU A 626 -14.57 27.99 33.51
CA LEU A 626 -15.49 27.54 32.45
C LEU A 626 -14.75 27.48 31.12
N ASN A 627 -14.89 26.39 30.38
CA ASN A 627 -14.30 26.26 29.04
C ASN A 627 -15.20 26.89 27.96
N SER A 628 -14.75 26.88 26.69
CA SER A 628 -15.49 27.49 25.57
C SER A 628 -16.88 26.86 25.32
N ALA A 629 -17.06 25.61 25.72
CA ALA A 629 -18.35 24.90 25.69
C ALA A 629 -19.26 25.24 26.88
N HIS A 630 -18.81 26.11 27.79
CA HIS A 630 -19.46 26.47 29.04
C HIS A 630 -19.57 25.31 30.05
N ASN A 631 -18.67 24.33 29.96
CA ASN A 631 -18.55 23.28 30.98
C ASN A 631 -17.57 23.72 32.07
N LEU A 632 -17.80 23.29 33.30
CA LEU A 632 -16.91 23.52 34.44
C LEU A 632 -15.71 22.59 34.35
N GLU A 633 -14.51 23.16 34.42
CA GLU A 633 -13.26 22.45 34.66
C GLU A 633 -12.75 22.85 36.05
N TRP A 634 -12.79 21.90 36.99
CA TRP A 634 -12.36 22.14 38.36
C TRP A 634 -11.15 21.26 38.69
N THR A 635 -9.97 21.86 38.76
CA THR A 635 -8.73 21.21 39.16
C THR A 635 -8.54 21.29 40.66
N VAL A 636 -8.34 20.14 41.30
CA VAL A 636 -8.25 19.99 42.75
C VAL A 636 -7.02 19.14 43.09
N GLU A 637 -6.31 19.53 44.15
CA GLU A 637 -5.23 18.74 44.72
C GLU A 637 -5.79 17.81 45.80
N VAL A 638 -5.46 16.52 45.73
CA VAL A 638 -5.87 15.50 46.70
C VAL A 638 -4.64 14.82 47.27
N GLU A 639 -4.42 14.97 48.57
CA GLU A 639 -3.31 14.37 49.30
C GLU A 639 -3.39 12.83 49.33
N PRO A 640 -2.27 12.13 49.58
CA PRO A 640 -2.23 10.67 49.72
C PRO A 640 -3.24 10.16 50.74
N HIS A 641 -3.95 9.07 50.42
CA HIS A 641 -4.94 8.42 51.30
C HIS A 641 -6.08 9.33 51.80
N GLN A 642 -6.31 10.47 51.14
CA GLN A 642 -7.33 11.43 51.53
C GLN A 642 -8.50 11.48 50.55
N GLU A 643 -9.64 11.97 51.03
CA GLU A 643 -10.83 12.23 50.23
C GLU A 643 -11.06 13.75 50.12
N SER A 644 -11.49 14.19 48.93
CA SER A 644 -11.88 15.58 48.66
C SER A 644 -13.33 15.61 48.18
N GLU A 645 -14.12 16.52 48.76
CA GLU A 645 -15.52 16.71 48.43
C GLU A 645 -15.70 17.98 47.61
N LEU A 646 -16.28 17.82 46.42
CA LEU A 646 -16.59 18.90 45.49
C LEU A 646 -18.10 19.10 45.42
N LEU A 647 -18.51 20.35 45.62
CA LEU A 647 -19.91 20.77 45.53
C LEU A 647 -20.08 21.72 44.34
N VAL A 648 -20.71 21.20 43.28
CA VAL A 648 -21.09 21.99 42.11
C VAL A 648 -22.54 22.41 42.27
N LYS A 649 -22.76 23.72 42.34
CA LYS A 649 -24.10 24.30 42.54
C LYS A 649 -24.33 25.41 41.54
N TRP A 650 -25.41 25.32 40.78
CA TRP A 650 -25.84 26.37 39.87
C TRP A 650 -27.35 26.59 39.99
N SER A 651 -27.79 27.80 39.67
CA SER A 651 -29.21 28.16 39.58
C SER A 651 -29.58 28.61 38.19
N MET A 652 -30.78 28.26 37.75
CA MET A 652 -31.35 28.67 36.48
C MET A 652 -32.73 29.29 36.69
N GLU A 653 -32.89 30.55 36.27
CA GLU A 653 -34.15 31.27 36.29
C GLU A 653 -34.77 31.31 34.89
N TYR A 654 -36.05 30.96 34.78
CA TYR A 654 -36.79 30.94 33.51
C TYR A 654 -38.29 31.26 33.72
N PRO A 655 -39.02 31.71 32.68
CA PRO A 655 -40.45 31.99 32.78
C PRO A 655 -41.25 30.70 33.03
N ILE A 656 -42.28 30.75 33.89
CA ILE A 656 -43.09 29.57 34.26
C ILE A 656 -43.79 28.89 33.07
N GLU A 657 -44.07 29.64 32.01
CA GLU A 657 -44.72 29.12 30.79
C GLU A 657 -43.75 28.39 29.86
N ALA A 658 -42.44 28.48 30.10
CA ALA A 658 -41.43 27.84 29.26
C ALA A 658 -41.16 26.39 29.70
N ILE A 659 -41.10 25.49 28.71
CA ILE A 659 -40.61 24.12 28.90
C ILE A 659 -39.10 24.15 28.61
N VAL A 660 -38.29 23.87 29.62
CA VAL A 660 -36.83 23.78 29.45
C VAL A 660 -36.45 22.33 29.21
N SER A 661 -35.66 22.08 28.17
CA SER A 661 -35.10 20.76 27.88
C SER A 661 -33.59 20.88 27.69
N PHE A 662 -32.85 19.92 28.22
CA PHE A 662 -31.39 19.88 28.10
C PHE A 662 -31.02 18.92 26.98
N ARG A 663 -30.19 19.37 26.05
CA ARG A 663 -29.65 18.54 24.97
C ARG A 663 -28.17 18.75 24.86
N GLU A 664 -27.41 17.67 24.93
CA GLU A 664 -25.99 17.67 24.63
C GLU A 664 -25.78 17.86 23.12
N GLN A 665 -24.95 18.83 22.76
CA GLN A 665 -24.48 19.06 21.39
C GLN A 665 -22.97 18.79 21.38
N PHE A 666 -22.51 18.00 20.40
CA PHE A 666 -21.11 17.58 20.24
C PHE A 666 -20.42 18.37 19.13
#